data_AF-A0A934R703-F1
#
_entry.id   AF-A0A934R703-F1
#
_cell.length_a   1.000
_cell.length_b   1.000
_cell.length_c   1.000
_cell.angle_alpha   90.00
_cell.angle_beta   90.00
_cell.angle_gamma   90.00
#
_symmetry.space_group_name_H-M   'P 1'
#
loop_
_entity.id
_entity.type
_entity.pdbx_description
1 polymer ?
#
loop_
_entity_poly.entity_id
_entity_poly.type
_entity_poly.pdbx_seq_one_letter_code
_entity_poly.pdbx_strand_id
1 'polypeptide(L)'
;MAGDFKTAEHFCSKGLARQPDNLWLAQIHARIADSTSDSSTRQKRWRRVVEMGGDKAPVKAFTTLADISSSQAEFSQAGEILRLGLAIHPDDAALKQKLARISFRKRPMTPPPSGIPDGAYTKHLFEDFFEPFSQGTCSLPFPLKNPYHPLPELLDFADYVAPYDSNMQAGRINVFTSWAGGNHDMNLLASQQAERDGKTHLILQDGFVRPPEEGAGPAQKRSILITTGAAYYDASNPSSIQSALNSDEYRLTDEQKLRATGISQKIVSWRISKLESHPRIDLHSRIASKGRKRILLVDQPVSAPTVNHGFGCGMSFLRMWKSALAHSDFDILVKLHPETINKNSESYLTKLLPASLPPQVAVIDFDVNPYCLLEAVDLVFVCTSHLGFEALMAGKEVHCFGIPFYAGWGLTRDHIPAPARRRNRSLEEIFHLLYIRHSRYSLPGKGCVEIEDYLQHLADTRDRTDASPPTSDHHTEDGDTTHPSPTVQPTSPIRILIVIPSARNGATGRYIQTLGESLLRLGCEVNVLAEGYCKPFDNGLKWRSYPFEGASLSPEVRADVIGFSPHIVYANGVRSRVQRAALEIIHLTGARLVMQSEDDDLQIYEIRQGTAAGKVLPLLDKPVITQDEIIHYLGAIDLKHSLSVFLDPSYDRWIEPVTRALCYRLASLHTAIWHPFAQRLAREYGVPTLVVPPVASKEDFNRTPLSGEERDLVLARHGISSDRVVIFIGGALYNYSNEYAVFLTALNIAATGTSTPLALVVTPGRSALPVAGMARERLHSTIEFASPDLADDGDYMAMLKACDIVCSPGLPDTFNRFRLPSRLVKAMAMGKPILTCRCGFGESLEHGVNAFLMDGDSPTAWAAGIAASTEPETRARVGRNGKNYALANFDSDLVAADLKDAIVTLLATPGRRIGDSIVPSEEQSDFTANVKLLLLPYGRNSRPASMRSALLKVSETTYCLDTVVHLGAGPCGELEDYLRLGARRMVLVEALGEEVAKLRKFEDAAGRIRVRQAVVAEKACEKTAVIYRNVREDSRDQIFLSLDPPRPCLEHLPNFEAAEKITVTTTTISEICDGIDMAGPGNLLVLELNEFEASALAATPHEVLRRFQWIAVRVSNCHTRHGIGNAGSMQTDMLSAGFHHVPTPPDFGQTGELLLFQRGHSDTASSDTRSSINCLANGI
;
A
#
# COMPACT_ATOMS: atom_id res chain seq x y z
N MET A 1 0.22 -45.91 -22.40
CA MET A 1 -0.13 -44.91 -21.37
C MET A 1 -0.87 -45.50 -20.16
N ALA A 2 -0.96 -46.83 -20.01
CA ALA A 2 -1.59 -47.51 -18.87
C ALA A 2 -0.61 -47.93 -17.74
N GLY A 3 0.52 -47.24 -17.58
CA GLY A 3 1.52 -47.56 -16.54
C GLY A 3 2.37 -48.83 -16.73
N ASP A 4 2.08 -49.66 -17.74
CA ASP A 4 2.88 -50.86 -18.04
C ASP A 4 4.15 -50.54 -18.86
N PHE A 5 5.17 -50.06 -18.15
CA PHE A 5 6.46 -49.69 -18.74
C PHE A 5 7.24 -50.89 -19.28
N LYS A 6 7.06 -52.09 -18.72
CA LYS A 6 7.77 -53.31 -19.17
C LYS A 6 7.28 -53.75 -20.55
N THR A 7 5.98 -53.69 -20.80
CA THR A 7 5.42 -54.01 -22.11
C THR A 7 5.79 -52.95 -23.15
N ALA A 8 5.74 -51.67 -22.77
CA ALA A 8 6.18 -50.57 -23.65
C ALA A 8 7.66 -50.69 -24.03
N GLU A 9 8.51 -51.07 -23.06
CA GLU A 9 9.93 -51.33 -23.24
C GLU A 9 10.20 -52.45 -24.25
N HIS A 10 9.45 -53.56 -24.15
CA HIS A 10 9.55 -54.70 -25.07
C HIS A 10 9.18 -54.32 -26.51
N PHE A 11 8.09 -53.59 -26.70
CA PHE A 11 7.64 -53.18 -28.04
C PHE A 11 8.56 -52.13 -28.66
N CYS A 12 9.05 -51.15 -27.89
CA CYS A 12 10.01 -50.17 -28.38
C CYS A 12 11.34 -50.82 -28.77
N SER A 13 11.83 -51.77 -27.97
CA SER A 13 13.05 -52.52 -28.26
C SER A 13 12.92 -53.37 -29.54
N LYS A 14 11.79 -54.08 -29.73
CA LYS A 14 11.50 -54.81 -30.98
C LYS A 14 11.33 -53.88 -32.17
N GLY A 15 10.70 -52.73 -31.98
CA GLY A 15 10.53 -51.71 -33.01
C GLY A 15 11.86 -51.18 -33.51
N LEU A 16 12.76 -50.81 -32.58
CA LEU A 16 14.12 -50.35 -32.89
C LEU A 16 15.01 -51.46 -33.46
N ALA A 17 14.78 -52.73 -33.14
CA ALA A 17 15.50 -53.83 -33.78
C ALA A 17 15.13 -53.99 -35.27
N ARG A 18 13.89 -53.67 -35.64
CA ARG A 18 13.40 -53.72 -37.04
C ARG A 18 13.67 -52.42 -37.81
N GLN A 19 13.69 -51.30 -37.10
CA GLN A 19 13.91 -49.96 -37.65
C GLN A 19 14.96 -49.22 -36.80
N PRO A 20 16.25 -49.56 -36.96
CA PRO A 20 17.33 -49.07 -36.09
C PRO A 20 17.53 -47.55 -36.14
N ASP A 21 17.10 -46.90 -37.23
CA ASP A 21 17.29 -45.47 -37.49
C ASP A 21 16.02 -44.62 -37.26
N ASN A 22 14.97 -45.21 -36.67
CA ASN A 22 13.74 -44.47 -36.40
C ASN A 22 13.87 -43.57 -35.16
N LEU A 23 14.17 -42.29 -35.39
CA LEU A 23 14.37 -41.28 -34.33
C LEU A 23 13.16 -41.13 -33.40
N TRP A 24 11.94 -41.22 -33.92
CA TRP A 24 10.73 -41.10 -33.11
C TRP A 24 10.58 -42.27 -32.12
N LEU A 25 10.85 -43.50 -32.59
CA LEU A 25 10.91 -44.68 -31.72
C LEU A 25 12.04 -44.57 -30.69
N ALA A 26 13.21 -44.05 -31.07
CA ALA A 26 14.33 -43.83 -30.15
C ALA A 26 13.99 -42.82 -29.05
N GLN A 27 13.27 -41.73 -29.38
CA GLN A 27 12.81 -40.74 -28.41
C GLN A 27 11.76 -41.30 -27.45
N ILE A 28 10.87 -42.19 -27.91
CA ILE A 28 9.91 -42.86 -27.01
C ILE A 28 10.66 -43.82 -26.08
N HIS A 29 11.62 -44.58 -26.60
CA HIS A 29 12.41 -45.52 -25.82
C HIS A 29 13.28 -44.83 -24.75
N ALA A 30 13.81 -43.64 -25.04
CA ALA A 30 14.52 -42.80 -24.07
C ALA A 30 13.58 -42.24 -23.00
N ARG A 31 12.37 -41.79 -23.37
CA ARG A 31 11.36 -41.31 -22.42
C ARG A 31 10.85 -42.41 -21.48
N ILE A 32 10.79 -43.67 -21.93
CA ILE A 32 10.47 -44.81 -21.04
C ILE A 32 11.59 -45.00 -20.01
N ALA A 33 12.86 -44.75 -20.35
CA ALA A 33 13.93 -44.83 -19.37
C ALA A 33 13.87 -43.71 -18.33
N ASP A 34 13.29 -42.55 -18.64
CA ASP A 34 13.11 -41.46 -17.65
C ASP A 34 12.24 -41.88 -16.46
N SER A 35 11.35 -42.88 -16.62
CA SER A 35 10.56 -43.45 -15.52
C SER A 35 11.30 -44.52 -14.72
N THR A 36 12.57 -44.81 -15.05
CA THR A 36 13.43 -45.74 -14.32
C THR A 36 14.46 -45.01 -13.47
N SER A 37 14.83 -45.57 -12.32
CA SER A 37 15.86 -45.02 -11.43
C SER A 37 17.30 -45.23 -11.93
N ASP A 38 17.48 -45.95 -13.05
CA ASP A 38 18.80 -46.28 -13.60
C ASP A 38 19.35 -45.15 -14.48
N SER A 39 20.31 -44.40 -13.92
CA SER A 39 20.99 -43.29 -14.61
C SER A 39 21.79 -43.74 -15.83
N SER A 40 22.37 -44.95 -15.82
CA SER A 40 23.19 -45.46 -16.92
C SER A 40 22.36 -45.77 -18.16
N THR A 41 21.18 -46.38 -17.96
CA THR A 41 20.23 -46.68 -19.03
C THR A 41 19.64 -45.40 -19.64
N ARG A 42 19.32 -44.40 -18.81
CA ARG A 42 18.86 -43.07 -19.28
C ARG A 42 19.92 -42.37 -20.12
N GLN A 43 21.16 -42.31 -19.63
CA GLN A 43 22.27 -41.67 -20.34
C GLN A 43 22.51 -42.33 -21.71
N LYS A 44 22.55 -43.67 -21.76
CA LYS A 44 22.77 -44.42 -23.00
C LYS A 44 21.70 -44.15 -24.05
N ARG A 45 20.42 -44.09 -23.65
CA ARG A 45 19.31 -43.91 -24.59
C ARG A 45 19.16 -42.48 -25.08
N TRP A 46 19.31 -41.49 -24.20
CA TRP A 46 19.30 -40.09 -24.62
C TRP A 46 20.52 -39.74 -25.47
N ARG A 47 21.68 -40.35 -25.21
CA ARG A 47 22.85 -40.22 -26.09
C ARG A 47 22.58 -40.78 -27.48
N ARG A 48 21.94 -41.95 -27.58
CA ARG A 48 21.50 -42.51 -28.87
C ARG A 48 20.54 -41.60 -29.63
N VAL A 49 19.65 -40.87 -28.93
CA VAL A 49 18.74 -39.88 -29.56
C VAL A 49 19.52 -38.69 -30.14
N VAL A 50 20.57 -38.22 -29.45
CA VAL A 50 21.44 -37.16 -29.98
C VAL A 50 22.24 -37.64 -31.18
N GLU A 51 22.88 -38.81 -31.07
CA GLU A 51 23.70 -39.40 -32.15
C GLU A 51 22.87 -39.71 -33.40
N MET A 52 21.67 -40.27 -33.24
CA MET A 52 20.76 -40.58 -34.36
C MET A 52 20.08 -39.34 -34.92
N GLY A 53 19.77 -38.36 -34.06
CA GLY A 53 19.03 -37.17 -34.45
C GLY A 53 19.88 -36.16 -35.21
N GLY A 54 21.19 -36.07 -34.92
CA GLY A 54 22.04 -35.02 -35.47
C GLY A 54 21.40 -33.64 -35.29
N ASP A 55 21.29 -32.87 -36.37
CA ASP A 55 20.65 -31.54 -36.38
C ASP A 55 19.15 -31.57 -36.04
N LYS A 56 18.51 -32.74 -36.10
CA LYS A 56 17.09 -32.95 -35.73
C LYS A 56 16.94 -33.46 -34.29
N ALA A 57 18.02 -33.57 -33.52
CA ALA A 57 17.96 -33.98 -32.13
C ALA A 57 17.18 -32.93 -31.30
N PRO A 58 16.20 -33.34 -30.47
CA PRO A 58 15.41 -32.39 -29.71
C PRO A 58 16.20 -31.76 -28.57
N VAL A 59 15.94 -30.49 -28.26
CA VAL A 59 16.51 -29.74 -27.12
C VAL A 59 16.47 -30.53 -25.81
N LYS A 60 15.38 -31.27 -25.58
CA LYS A 60 15.21 -32.13 -24.40
C LYS A 60 16.32 -33.18 -24.23
N ALA A 61 16.88 -33.71 -25.32
CA ALA A 61 17.95 -34.69 -25.24
C ALA A 61 19.24 -34.09 -24.65
N PHE A 62 19.59 -32.87 -25.09
CA PHE A 62 20.75 -32.14 -24.59
C PHE A 62 20.58 -31.69 -23.13
N THR A 63 19.40 -31.15 -22.78
CA THR A 63 19.14 -30.72 -21.40
C THR A 63 19.12 -31.91 -20.43
N THR A 64 18.52 -33.04 -20.81
CA THR A 64 18.48 -34.25 -19.97
C THR A 64 19.86 -34.87 -19.79
N LEU A 65 20.68 -34.97 -20.86
CA LEU A 65 22.06 -35.46 -20.76
C LEU A 65 22.95 -34.55 -19.90
N ALA A 66 22.75 -33.23 -20.00
CA ALA A 66 23.45 -32.27 -19.16
C ALA A 66 23.04 -32.38 -17.68
N ASP A 67 21.77 -32.66 -17.40
CA ASP A 67 21.27 -32.88 -16.03
C ASP A 67 21.83 -34.17 -15.42
N ILE A 68 21.87 -35.26 -16.20
CA ILE A 68 22.48 -36.51 -15.75
C ILE A 68 23.95 -36.29 -15.42
N SER A 69 24.72 -35.66 -16.31
CA SER A 69 26.15 -35.38 -16.10
C SER A 69 26.37 -34.42 -14.92
N SER A 70 25.49 -33.42 -14.75
CA SER A 70 25.54 -32.49 -13.60
C SER A 70 25.23 -33.19 -12.27
N SER A 71 24.31 -34.16 -12.26
CA SER A 71 23.98 -34.94 -11.05
C SER A 71 25.12 -35.86 -10.60
N GLN A 72 26.02 -36.22 -11.53
CA GLN A 72 27.24 -36.98 -11.28
C GLN A 72 28.46 -36.07 -11.01
N ALA A 73 28.24 -34.76 -10.85
CA ALA A 73 29.27 -33.72 -10.67
C ALA A 73 30.24 -33.53 -11.86
N GLU A 74 29.90 -34.03 -13.05
CA GLU A 74 30.69 -33.90 -14.28
C GLU A 74 30.33 -32.61 -15.05
N PHE A 75 30.52 -31.46 -14.41
CA PHE A 75 30.07 -30.16 -14.92
C PHE A 75 30.75 -29.72 -16.23
N SER A 76 31.97 -30.22 -16.51
CA SER A 76 32.63 -29.96 -17.80
C SER A 76 31.87 -30.59 -18.95
N GLN A 77 31.55 -31.87 -18.80
CA GLN A 77 30.82 -32.64 -19.80
C GLN A 77 29.39 -32.10 -19.97
N ALA A 78 28.73 -31.74 -18.87
CA ALA A 78 27.41 -31.08 -18.92
C ALA A 78 27.44 -29.77 -19.74
N GLY A 79 28.50 -28.96 -19.56
CA GLY A 79 28.69 -27.73 -20.32
C GLY A 79 28.97 -27.97 -21.81
N GLU A 80 29.73 -29.01 -22.16
CA GLU A 80 29.98 -29.41 -23.55
C GLU A 80 28.71 -29.90 -24.25
N ILE A 81 27.91 -30.73 -23.57
CA ILE A 81 26.62 -31.22 -24.09
C ILE A 81 25.68 -30.05 -24.42
N LEU A 82 25.62 -29.03 -23.55
CA LEU A 82 24.78 -27.86 -23.78
C LEU A 82 25.30 -26.94 -24.88
N ARG A 83 26.62 -26.78 -25.02
CA ARG A 83 27.22 -26.06 -26.16
C ARG A 83 26.93 -26.77 -27.48
N LEU A 84 26.98 -28.10 -27.50
CA LEU A 84 26.63 -28.90 -28.67
C LEU A 84 25.14 -28.76 -29.01
N GLY A 85 24.27 -28.73 -27.99
CA GLY A 85 22.85 -28.40 -28.18
C GLY A 85 22.63 -27.00 -28.75
N LEU A 86 23.37 -25.99 -28.28
CA LEU A 86 23.28 -24.61 -28.78
C LEU A 86 23.86 -24.44 -30.19
N ALA A 87 24.81 -25.28 -30.61
CA ALA A 87 25.28 -25.26 -31.99
C ALA A 87 24.15 -25.65 -32.97
N ILE A 88 23.23 -26.52 -32.54
CA ILE A 88 22.08 -26.97 -33.32
C ILE A 88 20.86 -26.06 -33.10
N HIS A 89 20.64 -25.62 -31.86
CA HIS A 89 19.51 -24.77 -31.43
C HIS A 89 20.01 -23.46 -30.82
N PRO A 90 20.56 -22.54 -31.64
CA PRO A 90 21.29 -21.36 -31.15
C PRO A 90 20.44 -20.36 -30.38
N ASP A 91 19.11 -20.38 -30.55
CA ASP A 91 18.19 -19.45 -29.88
C ASP A 91 17.40 -20.05 -28.73
N ASP A 92 17.64 -21.32 -28.40
CA ASP A 92 16.89 -21.98 -27.34
C ASP A 92 17.26 -21.44 -25.95
N ALA A 93 16.29 -20.81 -25.31
CA ALA A 93 16.46 -20.17 -24.01
C ALA A 93 16.79 -21.19 -22.89
N ALA A 94 16.29 -22.43 -22.96
CA ALA A 94 16.55 -23.43 -21.93
C ALA A 94 18.00 -23.94 -21.96
N LEU A 95 18.58 -24.10 -23.16
CA LEU A 95 20.00 -24.42 -23.32
C LEU A 95 20.90 -23.25 -22.89
N LYS A 96 20.59 -22.01 -23.29
CA LYS A 96 21.33 -20.81 -22.85
C LYS A 96 21.31 -20.67 -21.33
N GLN A 97 20.14 -20.82 -20.71
CA GLN A 97 19.96 -20.69 -19.27
C GLN A 97 20.71 -21.80 -18.49
N LYS A 98 20.63 -23.06 -18.94
CA LYS A 98 21.36 -24.16 -18.29
C LYS A 98 22.86 -24.04 -18.49
N LEU A 99 23.34 -23.62 -19.67
CA LEU A 99 24.77 -23.43 -19.91
C LEU A 99 25.32 -22.30 -19.06
N ALA A 100 24.57 -21.21 -18.90
CA ALA A 100 24.92 -20.13 -17.97
C ALA A 100 25.06 -20.69 -16.55
N ARG A 101 24.05 -21.42 -16.04
CA ARG A 101 24.08 -22.05 -14.70
C ARG A 101 25.29 -22.97 -14.47
N ILE A 102 25.64 -23.82 -15.44
CA ILE A 102 26.81 -24.70 -15.34
C ILE A 102 28.12 -23.91 -15.44
N SER A 103 28.16 -22.86 -16.26
CA SER A 103 29.33 -21.99 -16.40
C SER A 103 29.60 -21.16 -15.12
N PHE A 104 28.57 -20.84 -14.34
CA PHE A 104 28.70 -20.22 -13.01
C PHE A 104 29.31 -21.16 -11.96
N ARG A 105 29.04 -22.47 -12.03
CA ARG A 105 29.66 -23.46 -11.12
C ARG A 105 31.13 -23.78 -11.47
N LYS A 106 31.56 -23.42 -12.67
CA LYS A 106 32.92 -23.71 -13.18
C LYS A 106 33.94 -22.60 -12.88
N ARG A 107 33.56 -21.48 -12.27
CA ARG A 107 34.52 -20.45 -11.88
C ARG A 107 35.14 -20.80 -10.53
N PRO A 108 36.45 -21.08 -10.45
CA PRO A 108 37.13 -20.84 -9.19
C PRO A 108 36.95 -19.35 -8.88
N MET A 109 36.53 -19.04 -7.65
CA MET A 109 36.63 -17.67 -7.15
C MET A 109 38.10 -17.29 -7.22
N THR A 110 38.46 -16.50 -8.21
CA THR A 110 39.72 -15.77 -8.20
C THR A 110 39.71 -14.95 -6.90
N PRO A 111 40.76 -15.00 -6.06
CA PRO A 111 40.88 -14.02 -5.00
C PRO A 111 40.80 -12.63 -5.64
N PRO A 112 40.17 -11.65 -4.98
CA PRO A 112 40.11 -10.30 -5.53
C PRO A 112 41.55 -9.84 -5.83
N PRO A 113 41.79 -9.18 -6.96
CA PRO A 113 43.11 -8.66 -7.28
C PRO A 113 43.55 -7.76 -6.13
N SER A 114 44.72 -8.06 -5.57
CA SER A 114 45.42 -7.20 -4.62
C SER A 114 45.67 -5.85 -5.31
N GLY A 115 44.86 -4.85 -4.99
CA GLY A 115 45.02 -3.48 -5.52
C GLY A 115 43.74 -2.81 -6.00
N ILE A 116 42.68 -2.80 -5.20
CA ILE A 116 41.56 -1.84 -5.33
C ILE A 116 41.41 -1.20 -3.95
N PRO A 117 41.21 0.13 -3.81
CA PRO A 117 41.23 0.78 -2.51
C PRO A 117 40.11 0.22 -1.64
N ASP A 118 40.47 -0.59 -0.65
CA ASP A 118 39.57 -0.97 0.42
C ASP A 118 39.04 0.29 1.12
N GLY A 119 37.75 0.27 1.44
CA GLY A 119 37.41 0.50 2.83
C GLY A 119 37.18 1.92 3.32
N ALA A 120 37.16 2.98 2.49
CA ALA A 120 36.85 4.32 3.02
C ALA A 120 35.52 4.36 3.79
N TYR A 121 34.47 3.72 3.26
CA TYR A 121 33.12 3.72 3.84
C TYR A 121 32.86 2.66 4.90
N THR A 122 33.63 1.57 4.93
CA THR A 122 33.37 0.42 5.83
C THR A 122 34.43 0.24 6.91
N LYS A 123 35.50 1.03 6.91
CA LYS A 123 36.58 0.93 7.91
C LYS A 123 36.05 1.04 9.34
N HIS A 124 35.16 2.00 9.60
CA HIS A 124 34.51 2.22 10.89
C HIS A 124 33.68 1.02 11.39
N LEU A 125 33.15 0.18 10.48
CA LEU A 125 32.40 -1.04 10.82
C LEU A 125 33.30 -2.17 11.32
N PHE A 126 34.61 -2.03 11.16
CA PHE A 126 35.61 -3.01 11.56
C PHE A 126 36.69 -2.39 12.44
N GLU A 127 36.34 -1.33 13.16
CA GLU A 127 37.13 -0.78 14.27
C GLU A 127 36.69 -1.42 15.58
N ASP A 128 37.60 -1.42 16.55
CA ASP A 128 37.38 -2.02 17.88
C ASP A 128 36.45 -1.19 18.75
N PHE A 129 36.38 0.10 18.46
CA PHE A 129 35.44 1.05 19.02
C PHE A 129 34.56 1.55 17.89
N PHE A 130 33.28 1.71 18.18
CA PHE A 130 32.34 2.24 17.23
C PHE A 130 32.57 3.75 17.09
N GLU A 131 33.22 4.15 16.00
CA GLU A 131 33.29 5.54 15.57
C GLU A 131 32.25 5.80 14.49
N PRO A 132 31.36 6.81 14.65
CA PRO A 132 30.39 7.12 13.62
C PRO A 132 31.09 7.61 12.35
N PHE A 133 30.72 7.02 11.22
CA PHE A 133 31.16 7.45 9.90
C PHE A 133 30.21 8.49 9.31
N SER A 134 28.90 8.32 9.51
CA SER A 134 27.85 9.29 9.17
C SER A 134 27.93 9.85 7.74
N GLN A 135 28.46 9.08 6.79
CA GLN A 135 28.62 9.45 5.39
C GLN A 135 28.37 8.27 4.45
N GLY A 136 27.99 8.58 3.21
CA GLY A 136 27.74 7.57 2.18
C GLY A 136 26.39 6.87 2.30
N THR A 137 26.13 6.03 1.30
CA THR A 137 24.85 5.36 1.08
C THR A 137 25.02 3.85 1.12
N CYS A 138 24.21 3.18 1.92
CA CYS A 138 24.18 1.72 1.99
C CYS A 138 22.90 1.17 1.38
N SER A 139 23.01 0.12 0.56
CA SER A 139 21.84 -0.68 0.22
C SER A 139 21.47 -1.53 1.45
N LEU A 140 20.20 -1.62 1.78
CA LEU A 140 19.68 -2.52 2.81
C LEU A 140 19.37 -3.89 2.21
N PRO A 141 19.15 -4.94 3.02
CA PRO A 141 18.82 -6.28 2.52
C PRO A 141 17.33 -6.43 2.16
N PHE A 142 16.50 -5.48 2.60
CA PHE A 142 15.07 -5.41 2.33
C PHE A 142 14.61 -3.94 2.42
N PRO A 143 13.42 -3.60 1.87
CA PRO A 143 12.82 -2.29 2.10
C PRO A 143 12.55 -2.07 3.58
N LEU A 144 12.96 -0.93 4.13
CA LEU A 144 12.63 -0.53 5.50
C LEU A 144 11.12 -0.45 5.62
N LYS A 145 10.55 -1.51 6.18
CA LYS A 145 9.16 -1.55 6.58
C LYS A 145 9.05 -0.76 7.89
N ASN A 146 9.69 -1.15 8.98
CA ASN A 146 9.61 -0.38 10.23
C ASN A 146 10.64 0.78 10.26
N PRO A 147 10.24 2.07 10.45
CA PRO A 147 11.18 3.18 10.63
C PRO A 147 12.01 3.09 11.92
N TYR A 148 11.53 2.33 12.91
CA TYR A 148 12.25 2.03 14.16
C TYR A 148 13.09 0.76 14.08
N HIS A 149 13.31 0.22 12.88
CA HIS A 149 14.26 -0.88 12.75
C HIS A 149 15.64 -0.32 13.10
N PRO A 150 16.39 -0.90 14.05
CA PRO A 150 17.71 -0.38 14.45
C PRO A 150 18.79 -0.60 13.39
N LEU A 151 18.46 -1.14 12.21
CA LEU A 151 19.47 -1.55 11.23
C LEU A 151 20.17 -0.36 10.56
N PRO A 152 19.47 0.74 10.22
CA PRO A 152 20.14 1.99 9.85
C PRO A 152 21.12 2.42 10.94
N GLU A 153 20.67 2.59 12.20
CA GLU A 153 21.52 3.00 13.32
C GLU A 153 22.75 2.10 13.50
N LEU A 154 22.58 0.77 13.36
CA LEU A 154 23.65 -0.20 13.53
C LEU A 154 24.67 -0.21 12.38
N LEU A 155 24.30 0.32 11.21
CA LEU A 155 25.17 0.40 10.04
C LEU A 155 25.80 1.78 9.84
N ASP A 156 25.22 2.84 10.45
CA ASP A 156 25.76 4.21 10.48
C ASP A 156 26.25 4.80 9.14
N PHE A 157 25.40 4.69 8.12
CA PHE A 157 25.55 5.40 6.85
C PHE A 157 24.62 6.62 6.82
N ALA A 158 24.97 7.65 6.06
CA ALA A 158 24.13 8.84 5.94
C ALA A 158 22.79 8.53 5.25
N ASP A 159 22.82 7.66 4.25
CA ASP A 159 21.65 7.30 3.44
C ASP A 159 21.49 5.77 3.31
N TYR A 160 20.24 5.33 3.13
CA TYR A 160 19.92 3.90 2.97
C TYR A 160 18.89 3.65 1.87
N VAL A 161 19.14 2.66 1.03
CA VAL A 161 18.27 2.32 -0.12
C VAL A 161 17.92 0.84 -0.10
N ALA A 162 16.65 0.48 -0.32
CA ALA A 162 16.27 -0.92 -0.42
C ALA A 162 16.93 -1.59 -1.65
N PRO A 163 17.25 -2.89 -1.61
CA PRO A 163 17.61 -3.58 -2.84
C PRO A 163 16.31 -3.62 -3.66
N TYR A 164 16.36 -3.24 -4.95
CA TYR A 164 15.23 -3.23 -5.89
C TYR A 164 14.23 -2.06 -5.80
N ASP A 165 14.62 -0.90 -5.28
CA ASP A 165 13.88 0.32 -5.60
C ASP A 165 13.97 0.59 -7.12
N SER A 166 12.83 0.68 -7.81
CA SER A 166 12.75 0.84 -9.28
C SER A 166 13.39 2.14 -9.78
N ASN A 167 13.72 3.07 -8.89
CA ASN A 167 14.49 4.28 -9.16
C ASN A 167 16.02 4.08 -9.04
N MET A 168 16.51 2.84 -8.99
CA MET A 168 17.92 2.48 -8.80
C MET A 168 18.85 3.12 -9.85
N GLN A 169 19.46 4.26 -9.50
CA GLN A 169 20.66 4.74 -10.17
C GLN A 169 21.87 4.08 -9.52
N ALA A 170 22.42 3.05 -10.18
CA ALA A 170 23.57 2.24 -9.71
C ALA A 170 24.83 3.06 -9.32
N GLY A 171 24.88 4.36 -9.61
CA GLY A 171 26.00 5.25 -9.26
C GLY A 171 26.00 5.85 -7.85
N ARG A 172 24.90 5.76 -7.07
CA ARG A 172 24.79 6.43 -5.74
C ARG A 172 25.07 5.53 -4.51
N ILE A 173 25.15 4.21 -4.68
CA ILE A 173 25.34 3.26 -3.56
C ILE A 173 26.84 3.04 -3.30
N ASN A 174 27.27 3.22 -2.05
CA ASN A 174 28.65 2.98 -1.62
C ASN A 174 28.88 1.53 -1.20
N VAL A 175 27.88 0.91 -0.57
CA VAL A 175 27.96 -0.43 0.00
C VAL A 175 26.66 -1.17 -0.23
N PHE A 176 26.72 -2.45 -0.60
CA PHE A 176 25.53 -3.31 -0.71
C PHE A 176 25.43 -4.21 0.52
N THR A 177 24.22 -4.51 0.98
CA THR A 177 24.01 -5.48 2.07
C THR A 177 23.09 -6.63 1.70
N SER A 178 23.23 -7.74 2.40
CA SER A 178 22.32 -8.90 2.32
C SER A 178 22.25 -9.62 3.66
N TRP A 179 21.17 -10.38 3.91
CA TRP A 179 21.03 -11.15 5.16
C TRP A 179 21.53 -12.58 4.99
N ALA A 180 22.39 -13.07 5.89
CA ALA A 180 22.81 -14.47 5.87
C ALA A 180 21.61 -15.42 6.09
N GLY A 181 21.44 -16.39 5.20
CA GLY A 181 20.26 -17.26 5.19
C GLY A 181 18.97 -16.62 4.65
N GLY A 182 19.05 -15.38 4.15
CA GLY A 182 17.97 -14.72 3.40
C GLY A 182 17.70 -15.34 2.02
N ASN A 183 16.80 -14.73 1.25
CA ASN A 183 16.47 -15.21 -0.09
C ASN A 183 17.73 -15.33 -0.96
N HIS A 184 18.01 -16.56 -1.41
CA HIS A 184 19.23 -16.90 -2.15
C HIS A 184 19.42 -16.05 -3.41
N ASP A 185 18.35 -15.83 -4.17
CA ASP A 185 18.41 -15.05 -5.41
C ASP A 185 18.73 -13.57 -5.11
N MET A 186 18.19 -13.03 -4.02
CA MET A 186 18.39 -11.63 -3.61
C MET A 186 19.81 -11.40 -3.10
N ASN A 187 20.35 -12.34 -2.32
CA ASN A 187 21.73 -12.29 -1.84
C ASN A 187 22.72 -12.40 -3.00
N LEU A 188 22.42 -13.27 -3.98
CA LEU A 188 23.22 -13.44 -5.18
C LEU A 188 23.22 -12.16 -6.03
N LEU A 189 22.06 -11.54 -6.21
CA LEU A 189 21.93 -10.29 -6.95
C LEU A 189 22.64 -9.12 -6.27
N ALA A 190 22.52 -8.98 -4.94
CA ALA A 190 23.26 -7.96 -4.19
C ALA A 190 24.78 -8.13 -4.33
N SER A 191 25.26 -9.39 -4.27
CA SER A 191 26.66 -9.73 -4.50
C SER A 191 27.10 -9.42 -5.94
N GLN A 192 26.31 -9.81 -6.95
CA GLN A 192 26.61 -9.53 -8.35
C GLN A 192 26.60 -8.03 -8.67
N GLN A 193 25.69 -7.27 -8.06
CA GLN A 193 25.62 -5.83 -8.28
C GLN A 193 26.79 -5.11 -7.63
N ALA A 194 27.17 -5.49 -6.40
CA ALA A 194 28.37 -5.00 -5.76
C ALA A 194 29.63 -5.30 -6.60
N GLU A 195 29.75 -6.51 -7.16
CA GLU A 195 30.86 -6.88 -8.04
C GLU A 195 30.87 -6.05 -9.34
N ARG A 196 29.72 -5.86 -9.98
CA ARG A 196 29.58 -5.03 -11.19
C ARG A 196 29.96 -3.58 -10.96
N ASP A 197 29.58 -3.02 -9.82
CA ASP A 197 29.77 -1.60 -9.49
C ASP A 197 31.13 -1.35 -8.80
N GLY A 198 31.94 -2.40 -8.58
CA GLY A 198 33.20 -2.31 -7.85
C GLY A 198 33.03 -1.84 -6.40
N LYS A 199 31.94 -2.24 -5.74
CA LYS A 199 31.56 -1.85 -4.38
C LYS A 199 31.66 -3.01 -3.39
N THR A 200 31.69 -2.70 -2.10
CA THR A 200 31.72 -3.71 -1.02
C THR A 200 30.33 -4.33 -0.82
N HIS A 201 30.31 -5.64 -0.59
CA HIS A 201 29.12 -6.38 -0.17
C HIS A 201 29.24 -6.83 1.28
N LEU A 202 28.35 -6.33 2.14
CA LEU A 202 28.22 -6.69 3.54
C LEU A 202 27.17 -7.80 3.72
N ILE A 203 27.53 -8.79 4.51
CA ILE A 203 26.66 -9.90 4.92
C ILE A 203 26.29 -9.67 6.38
N LEU A 204 25.00 -9.48 6.61
CA LEU A 204 24.41 -9.16 7.90
C LEU A 204 23.83 -10.40 8.56
N GLN A 205 24.05 -10.54 9.86
CA GLN A 205 23.53 -11.65 10.66
C GLN A 205 23.05 -11.14 12.01
N ASP A 206 22.26 -11.97 12.70
CA ASP A 206 21.90 -11.65 14.06
C ASP A 206 23.14 -11.72 14.96
N GLY A 207 23.25 -10.78 15.89
CA GLY A 207 24.28 -10.81 16.92
C GLY A 207 24.07 -11.94 17.93
N PHE A 208 25.15 -12.23 18.67
CA PHE A 208 25.21 -13.33 19.63
C PHE A 208 24.61 -12.99 21.00
N VAL A 209 24.34 -11.71 21.28
CA VAL A 209 23.76 -11.20 22.53
C VAL A 209 22.44 -10.52 22.21
N ARG A 210 21.34 -10.89 22.88
CA ARG A 210 19.98 -10.40 22.57
C ARG A 210 19.21 -10.00 23.83
N PRO A 211 18.24 -9.08 23.73
CA PRO A 211 17.32 -8.82 24.84
C PRO A 211 16.32 -9.98 25.03
N PRO A 212 15.68 -10.12 26.21
CA PRO A 212 14.62 -11.10 26.43
C PRO A 212 13.47 -10.91 25.43
N GLU A 213 12.97 -12.01 24.86
CA GLU A 213 11.84 -12.00 23.91
C GLU A 213 10.51 -11.78 24.66
N GLU A 214 10.21 -10.55 25.06
CA GLU A 214 8.84 -10.15 25.42
C GLU A 214 8.11 -9.67 24.16
N GLY A 215 7.31 -10.55 23.55
CA GLY A 215 6.28 -10.17 22.57
C GLY A 215 6.74 -9.50 21.26
N ALA A 216 8.04 -9.41 20.99
CA ALA A 216 8.55 -8.65 19.86
C ALA A 216 8.63 -9.50 18.58
N GLY A 217 7.87 -9.11 17.55
CA GLY A 217 8.08 -9.59 16.18
C GLY A 217 9.50 -9.28 15.65
N PRO A 218 9.82 -9.63 14.39
CA PRO A 218 11.17 -9.56 13.80
C PRO A 218 11.85 -8.17 13.74
N ALA A 219 11.29 -7.14 14.37
CA ALA A 219 11.65 -5.72 14.23
C ALA A 219 12.50 -5.11 15.37
N GLN A 220 12.95 -5.87 16.38
CA GLN A 220 13.84 -5.34 17.44
C GLN A 220 15.21 -6.05 17.51
N LYS A 221 15.82 -6.32 16.35
CA LYS A 221 17.19 -6.86 16.27
C LYS A 221 18.22 -5.81 16.70
N ARG A 222 18.46 -5.68 18.01
CA ARG A 222 19.36 -4.69 18.63
C ARG A 222 20.83 -5.09 18.67
N SER A 223 21.16 -6.24 18.09
CA SER A 223 22.54 -6.69 17.92
C SER A 223 22.67 -7.38 16.55
N ILE A 224 23.69 -6.99 15.79
CA ILE A 224 24.01 -7.60 14.49
C ILE A 224 25.49 -7.97 14.40
N LEU A 225 25.81 -8.89 13.50
CA LEU A 225 27.17 -9.21 13.08
C LEU A 225 27.31 -8.91 11.58
N ILE A 226 28.42 -8.30 11.20
CA ILE A 226 28.70 -7.84 9.84
C ILE A 226 29.97 -8.51 9.32
N THR A 227 29.90 -9.16 8.17
CA THR A 227 31.08 -9.73 7.50
C THR A 227 31.13 -9.36 6.01
N THR A 228 32.30 -9.48 5.39
CA THR A 228 32.42 -9.53 3.91
C THR A 228 32.83 -10.92 3.45
N GLY A 229 32.61 -11.22 2.18
CA GLY A 229 32.95 -12.51 1.54
C GLY A 229 31.93 -13.61 1.79
N ALA A 230 31.84 -14.10 3.03
CA ALA A 230 30.92 -15.16 3.43
C ALA A 230 30.34 -14.94 4.83
N ALA A 231 29.32 -15.72 5.18
CA ALA A 231 28.79 -15.75 6.54
C ALA A 231 29.86 -16.26 7.54
N TYR A 232 29.85 -15.78 8.80
CA TYR A 232 30.85 -16.20 9.80
C TYR A 232 30.94 -17.72 10.01
N TYR A 233 29.81 -18.42 9.87
CA TYR A 233 29.72 -19.87 10.05
C TYR A 233 30.03 -20.68 8.78
N ASP A 234 30.26 -20.06 7.63
CA ASP A 234 30.57 -20.79 6.40
C ASP A 234 31.99 -21.36 6.45
N ALA A 235 32.09 -22.69 6.50
CA ALA A 235 33.38 -23.39 6.46
C ALA A 235 33.90 -23.57 5.02
N SER A 236 33.05 -23.44 4.01
CA SER A 236 33.39 -23.58 2.59
C SER A 236 34.10 -22.34 2.06
N ASN A 237 33.64 -21.14 2.43
CA ASN A 237 34.18 -19.87 1.96
C ASN A 237 34.69 -19.01 3.13
N PRO A 238 35.84 -18.32 2.99
CA PRO A 238 36.35 -17.46 4.05
C PRO A 238 35.54 -16.16 4.16
N SER A 239 35.14 -15.81 5.38
CA SER A 239 34.63 -14.47 5.72
C SER A 239 35.78 -13.52 6.08
N SER A 240 35.51 -12.21 6.14
CA SER A 240 36.44 -11.21 6.68
C SER A 240 37.05 -11.61 8.04
N ILE A 241 36.26 -12.23 8.92
CA ILE A 241 36.72 -12.73 10.23
C ILE A 241 37.74 -13.85 10.05
N GLN A 242 37.44 -14.85 9.20
CA GLN A 242 38.37 -15.95 8.96
C GLN A 242 39.64 -15.46 8.25
N SER A 243 39.52 -14.49 7.34
CA SER A 243 40.65 -13.84 6.69
C SER A 243 41.54 -13.11 7.70
N ALA A 244 40.96 -12.35 8.63
CA ALA A 244 41.70 -11.71 9.72
C ALA A 244 42.39 -12.75 10.61
N LEU A 245 41.68 -13.81 11.02
CA LEU A 245 42.28 -14.92 11.78
C LEU A 245 43.37 -15.67 11.00
N ASN A 246 43.41 -15.60 9.67
CA ASN A 246 44.49 -16.20 8.89
C ASN A 246 45.64 -15.23 8.58
N SER A 247 45.44 -13.92 8.76
CA SER A 247 46.49 -12.91 8.56
C SER A 247 47.57 -12.97 9.63
N ASP A 248 48.84 -13.00 9.21
CA ASP A 248 50.02 -12.92 10.09
C ASP A 248 50.14 -11.60 10.85
N GLU A 249 49.52 -10.55 10.32
CA GLU A 249 49.50 -9.22 10.92
C GLU A 249 48.48 -9.11 12.06
N TYR A 250 47.45 -9.96 12.05
CA TYR A 250 46.42 -9.91 13.08
C TYR A 250 46.89 -10.59 14.38
N ARG A 251 47.10 -9.77 15.40
CA ARG A 251 47.37 -10.14 16.79
C ARG A 251 46.70 -9.13 17.72
N LEU A 252 46.18 -9.61 18.85
CA LEU A 252 45.66 -8.72 19.89
C LEU A 252 46.81 -8.02 20.61
N THR A 253 46.63 -6.73 20.90
CA THR A 253 47.39 -6.02 21.93
C THR A 253 47.04 -6.56 23.31
N ASP A 254 47.90 -6.30 24.30
CA ASP A 254 47.62 -6.72 25.69
C ASP A 254 46.30 -6.11 26.21
N GLU A 255 46.01 -4.87 25.82
CA GLU A 255 44.76 -4.18 26.17
C GLU A 255 43.53 -4.84 25.50
N GLN A 256 43.59 -5.12 24.20
CA GLN A 256 42.50 -5.80 23.50
C GLN A 256 42.26 -7.21 24.06
N LYS A 257 43.34 -7.92 24.41
CA LYS A 257 43.26 -9.25 25.03
C LYS A 257 42.62 -9.17 26.41
N LEU A 258 42.99 -8.19 27.23
CA LEU A 258 42.40 -7.96 28.54
C LEU A 258 40.91 -7.60 28.42
N ARG A 259 40.55 -6.71 27.48
CA ARG A 259 39.16 -6.33 27.18
C ARG A 259 38.33 -7.55 26.76
N ALA A 260 38.81 -8.33 25.78
CA ALA A 260 38.15 -9.53 25.30
C ALA A 260 37.93 -10.56 26.43
N THR A 261 38.95 -10.79 27.24
CA THR A 261 38.88 -11.69 28.41
C THR A 261 37.84 -11.19 29.42
N GLY A 262 37.87 -9.91 29.78
CA GLY A 262 36.96 -9.32 30.75
C GLY A 262 35.50 -9.36 30.31
N ILE A 263 35.21 -9.07 29.04
CA ILE A 263 33.85 -9.15 28.49
C ILE A 263 33.38 -10.61 28.43
N SER A 264 34.21 -11.54 27.94
CA SER A 264 33.86 -12.96 27.88
C SER A 264 33.54 -13.51 29.28
N GLN A 265 34.34 -13.18 30.29
CA GLN A 265 34.09 -13.55 31.68
C GLN A 265 32.80 -12.93 32.23
N LYS A 266 32.51 -11.67 31.90
CA LYS A 266 31.23 -11.03 32.28
C LYS A 266 30.05 -11.79 31.69
N ILE A 267 30.07 -12.09 30.39
CA ILE A 267 29.01 -12.86 29.70
C ILE A 267 28.77 -14.20 30.42
N VAL A 268 29.83 -14.95 30.72
CA VAL A 268 29.74 -16.24 31.44
C VAL A 268 29.17 -16.04 32.85
N SER A 269 29.72 -15.10 33.62
CA SER A 269 29.33 -14.87 35.02
C SER A 269 27.89 -14.36 35.16
N TRP A 270 27.43 -13.55 34.22
CA TRP A 270 26.06 -13.02 34.17
C TRP A 270 25.09 -13.95 33.46
N ARG A 271 25.59 -15.10 32.94
CA ARG A 271 24.81 -16.09 32.19
C ARG A 271 24.03 -15.45 31.04
N ILE A 272 24.72 -14.59 30.27
CA ILE A 272 24.14 -13.90 29.11
C ILE A 272 24.37 -14.76 27.86
N SER A 273 23.30 -15.15 27.20
CA SER A 273 23.26 -16.02 26.03
C SER A 273 22.35 -15.45 24.94
N LYS A 274 22.28 -16.12 23.80
CA LYS A 274 21.27 -15.82 22.77
C LYS A 274 19.83 -16.07 23.25
N LEU A 275 19.65 -16.88 24.29
CA LEU A 275 18.37 -17.34 24.82
C LEU A 275 18.07 -16.67 26.18
N GLU A 276 18.13 -15.34 26.25
CA GLU A 276 17.98 -14.59 27.51
C GLU A 276 16.64 -14.79 28.23
N SER A 277 15.56 -15.09 27.48
CA SER A 277 14.25 -15.39 28.05
C SER A 277 14.19 -16.75 28.75
N HIS A 278 15.19 -17.61 28.58
CA HIS A 278 15.15 -18.96 29.14
C HIS A 278 15.49 -18.95 30.64
N PRO A 279 14.77 -19.74 31.45
CA PRO A 279 14.93 -19.72 32.89
C PRO A 279 16.33 -20.19 33.30
N ARG A 280 16.88 -19.52 34.31
CA ARG A 280 18.14 -19.89 34.96
C ARG A 280 17.86 -20.91 36.06
N ILE A 281 18.03 -22.18 35.74
CA ILE A 281 17.67 -23.30 36.62
C ILE A 281 18.94 -23.95 37.15
N ASP A 282 18.99 -24.23 38.46
CA ASP A 282 20.00 -25.15 39.00
C ASP A 282 19.69 -26.58 38.56
N LEU A 283 20.46 -27.07 37.59
CA LEU A 283 20.34 -28.44 37.09
C LEU A 283 21.10 -29.46 37.96
N HIS A 284 22.07 -29.04 38.77
CA HIS A 284 22.83 -29.97 39.62
C HIS A 284 21.94 -30.63 40.67
N SER A 285 20.97 -29.89 41.23
CA SER A 285 20.01 -30.42 42.19
C SER A 285 18.93 -31.31 41.56
N ARG A 286 18.69 -31.20 40.25
CA ARG A 286 17.61 -31.89 39.52
C ARG A 286 18.05 -33.15 38.76
N ILE A 287 19.35 -33.34 38.54
CA ILE A 287 19.89 -34.53 37.87
C ILE A 287 20.21 -35.61 38.92
N ALA A 288 19.59 -36.78 38.79
CA ALA A 288 19.57 -37.83 39.82
C ALA A 288 20.94 -38.49 40.12
N SER A 289 21.90 -38.46 39.19
CA SER A 289 23.22 -39.08 39.35
C SER A 289 24.24 -38.13 39.97
N LYS A 290 24.46 -38.27 41.28
CA LYS A 290 25.53 -37.56 41.98
C LYS A 290 26.87 -38.27 41.74
N GLY A 291 27.85 -37.58 41.18
CA GLY A 291 29.26 -38.01 41.13
C GLY A 291 29.78 -38.59 39.81
N ARG A 292 28.94 -38.76 38.78
CA ARG A 292 29.40 -39.12 37.43
C ARG A 292 29.66 -37.87 36.59
N LYS A 293 30.67 -37.94 35.71
CA LYS A 293 30.90 -36.91 34.71
C LYS A 293 29.78 -36.91 33.67
N ARG A 294 29.53 -35.77 33.03
CA ARG A 294 28.39 -35.60 32.10
C ARG A 294 28.79 -35.02 30.76
N ILE A 295 28.14 -35.49 29.70
CA ILE A 295 28.27 -35.01 28.32
C ILE A 295 26.95 -34.35 27.91
N LEU A 296 27.01 -33.11 27.42
CA LEU A 296 25.88 -32.45 26.78
C LEU A 296 25.89 -32.71 25.27
N LEU A 297 24.84 -33.30 24.73
CA LEU A 297 24.61 -33.42 23.29
C LEU A 297 23.60 -32.37 22.89
N VAL A 298 24.02 -31.48 21.99
CA VAL A 298 23.18 -30.37 21.54
C VAL A 298 22.53 -30.73 20.22
N ASP A 299 21.20 -30.77 20.21
CA ASP A 299 20.43 -30.94 18.99
C ASP A 299 20.38 -29.65 18.14
N GLN A 300 20.05 -29.80 16.86
CA GLN A 300 19.75 -28.69 15.97
C GLN A 300 18.58 -29.05 15.03
N PRO A 301 17.79 -28.07 14.56
CA PRO A 301 16.77 -28.29 13.54
C PRO A 301 17.37 -28.85 12.23
N VAL A 302 16.64 -29.73 11.54
CA VAL A 302 17.04 -30.28 10.23
C VAL A 302 17.16 -29.19 9.15
N SER A 303 16.43 -28.09 9.32
CA SER A 303 16.45 -26.91 8.45
C SER A 303 17.63 -25.97 8.71
N ALA A 304 18.44 -26.18 9.75
CA ALA A 304 19.49 -25.24 10.16
C ALA A 304 20.58 -25.06 9.08
N PRO A 305 20.75 -23.85 8.49
CA PRO A 305 21.76 -23.62 7.46
C PRO A 305 23.20 -23.84 7.96
N THR A 306 23.44 -23.62 9.25
CA THR A 306 24.76 -23.79 9.90
C THR A 306 25.28 -25.21 9.82
N VAL A 307 24.39 -26.22 9.84
CA VAL A 307 24.77 -27.62 9.72
C VAL A 307 25.41 -27.88 8.36
N ASN A 308 24.74 -27.51 7.27
CA ASN A 308 25.24 -27.76 5.91
C ASN A 308 26.52 -26.95 5.61
N HIS A 309 26.55 -25.67 5.99
CA HIS A 309 27.72 -24.80 5.76
C HIS A 309 28.93 -25.16 6.62
N GLY A 310 28.72 -25.88 7.72
CA GLY A 310 29.77 -26.49 8.53
C GLY A 310 30.06 -27.94 8.17
N PHE A 311 29.75 -28.42 6.96
CA PHE A 311 29.97 -29.82 6.52
C PHE A 311 29.30 -30.88 7.41
N GLY A 312 28.25 -30.49 8.14
CA GLY A 312 27.42 -31.37 8.94
C GLY A 312 26.29 -31.99 8.11
N CYS A 313 25.80 -33.15 8.56
CA CYS A 313 24.61 -33.80 8.03
C CYS A 313 24.04 -34.77 9.07
N GLY A 314 22.96 -35.50 8.74
CA GLY A 314 22.38 -36.50 9.66
C GLY A 314 23.40 -37.56 10.13
N MET A 315 24.38 -37.91 9.30
CA MET A 315 25.47 -38.82 9.68
C MET A 315 26.38 -38.21 10.77
N SER A 316 26.55 -36.88 10.78
CA SER A 316 27.29 -36.19 11.84
C SER A 316 26.61 -36.34 13.19
N PHE A 317 25.28 -36.19 13.24
CA PHE A 317 24.50 -36.42 14.48
C PHE A 317 24.52 -37.88 14.91
N LEU A 318 24.48 -38.83 13.96
CA LEU A 318 24.64 -40.24 14.28
C LEU A 318 26.02 -40.55 14.86
N ARG A 319 27.10 -39.97 14.29
CA ARG A 319 28.46 -40.09 14.86
C ARG A 319 28.53 -39.46 16.24
N MET A 320 27.94 -38.29 16.44
CA MET A 320 27.88 -37.60 17.72
C MET A 320 27.19 -38.45 18.79
N TRP A 321 26.01 -39.01 18.47
CA TRP A 321 25.27 -39.92 19.32
C TRP A 321 26.08 -41.18 19.67
N LYS A 322 26.66 -41.84 18.67
CA LYS A 322 27.49 -43.03 18.88
C LYS A 322 28.75 -42.74 19.70
N SER A 323 29.40 -41.61 19.46
CA SER A 323 30.59 -41.20 20.21
C SER A 323 30.23 -40.97 21.68
N ALA A 324 29.10 -40.33 21.98
CA ALA A 324 28.64 -40.13 23.34
C ALA A 324 28.36 -41.46 24.06
N LEU A 325 27.67 -42.41 23.39
CA LEU A 325 27.40 -43.73 23.95
C LEU A 325 28.67 -44.55 24.19
N ALA A 326 29.77 -44.28 23.48
CA ALA A 326 31.05 -44.94 23.72
C ALA A 326 31.71 -44.49 25.04
N HIS A 327 31.31 -43.36 25.61
CA HIS A 327 31.73 -42.91 26.94
C HIS A 327 30.84 -43.55 28.03
N SER A 328 31.02 -44.84 28.27
CA SER A 328 30.20 -45.62 29.22
C SER A 328 30.21 -45.08 30.65
N ASP A 329 31.26 -44.35 31.04
CA ASP A 329 31.44 -43.81 32.39
C ASP A 329 30.74 -42.45 32.61
N PHE A 330 30.16 -41.87 31.55
CA PHE A 330 29.50 -40.57 31.58
C PHE A 330 27.98 -40.70 31.50
N ASP A 331 27.28 -39.78 32.14
CA ASP A 331 25.87 -39.53 31.84
C ASP A 331 25.74 -38.59 30.64
N ILE A 332 24.70 -38.78 29.85
CA ILE A 332 24.47 -38.12 28.57
C ILE A 332 23.19 -37.29 28.69
N LEU A 333 23.33 -35.97 28.57
CA LEU A 333 22.22 -35.03 28.54
C LEU A 333 21.96 -34.63 27.09
N VAL A 334 20.81 -34.99 26.53
CA VAL A 334 20.41 -34.61 25.18
C VAL A 334 19.55 -33.36 25.27
N LYS A 335 20.10 -32.19 24.93
CA LYS A 335 19.34 -30.94 24.89
C LYS A 335 18.69 -30.77 23.52
N LEU A 336 17.36 -30.82 23.49
CA LEU A 336 16.58 -30.51 22.31
C LEU A 336 16.55 -28.99 22.06
N HIS A 337 16.54 -28.60 20.79
CA HIS A 337 16.47 -27.20 20.40
C HIS A 337 15.08 -26.62 20.71
N PRO A 338 14.95 -25.35 21.14
CA PRO A 338 13.63 -24.75 21.44
C PRO A 338 12.62 -24.87 20.29
N GLU A 339 13.06 -24.66 19.04
CA GLU A 339 12.20 -24.85 17.85
C GLU A 339 11.73 -26.29 17.65
N THR A 340 12.48 -27.29 18.12
CA THR A 340 12.08 -28.71 18.02
C THR A 340 11.15 -29.09 19.18
N ILE A 341 11.38 -28.53 20.37
CA ILE A 341 10.48 -28.65 21.54
C ILE A 341 9.09 -28.10 21.20
N ASN A 342 9.04 -26.92 20.59
CA ASN A 342 7.80 -26.25 20.19
C ASN A 342 7.15 -26.84 18.92
N LYS A 343 7.70 -27.93 18.36
CA LYS A 343 7.24 -28.61 17.12
C LYS A 343 7.23 -27.72 15.87
N ASN A 344 8.01 -26.65 15.87
CA ASN A 344 8.18 -25.75 14.72
C ASN A 344 9.19 -26.30 13.69
N SER A 345 9.99 -27.29 14.06
CA SER A 345 10.95 -27.94 13.15
C SER A 345 11.28 -29.37 13.58
N GLU A 346 11.71 -30.18 12.61
CA GLU A 346 12.17 -31.54 12.86
C GLU A 346 13.57 -31.55 13.51
N SER A 347 13.77 -32.49 14.44
CA SER A 347 15.04 -32.73 15.15
C SER A 347 15.93 -33.75 14.43
N TYR A 348 17.26 -33.58 14.52
CA TYR A 348 18.21 -34.61 14.15
C TYR A 348 18.35 -35.69 15.22
N LEU A 349 18.46 -35.30 16.50
CA LEU A 349 18.70 -36.26 17.59
C LEU A 349 17.48 -37.06 17.99
N THR A 350 16.26 -36.48 18.00
CA THR A 350 15.04 -37.21 18.39
C THR A 350 14.81 -38.44 17.52
N LYS A 351 15.16 -38.38 16.22
CA LYS A 351 15.06 -39.53 15.30
C LYS A 351 16.02 -40.68 15.63
N LEU A 352 17.06 -40.40 16.40
CA LEU A 352 18.07 -41.37 16.81
C LEU A 352 17.82 -41.93 18.22
N LEU A 353 16.92 -41.30 18.99
CA LEU A 353 16.59 -41.75 20.34
C LEU A 353 15.74 -43.04 20.26
N PRO A 354 16.14 -44.12 20.96
CA PRO A 354 15.34 -45.33 21.05
C PRO A 354 14.07 -45.09 21.88
N ALA A 355 13.03 -45.90 21.65
CA ALA A 355 11.76 -45.81 22.40
C ALA A 355 11.93 -46.02 23.92
N SER A 356 12.95 -46.77 24.32
CA SER A 356 13.39 -46.88 25.71
C SER A 356 14.81 -46.33 25.82
N LEU A 357 14.98 -45.24 26.57
CA LEU A 357 16.27 -44.58 26.74
C LEU A 357 17.21 -45.41 27.62
N PRO A 358 18.51 -45.50 27.29
CA PRO A 358 19.50 -46.10 28.18
C PRO A 358 19.51 -45.40 29.56
N PRO A 359 19.80 -46.10 30.67
CA PRO A 359 19.78 -45.51 32.01
C PRO A 359 20.71 -44.30 32.21
N GLN A 360 21.77 -44.20 31.42
CA GLN A 360 22.72 -43.08 31.46
C GLN A 360 22.31 -41.88 30.60
N VAL A 361 21.16 -41.93 29.91
CA VAL A 361 20.71 -40.88 28.98
C VAL A 361 19.48 -40.16 29.55
N ALA A 362 19.55 -38.84 29.62
CA ALA A 362 18.42 -37.98 29.95
C ALA A 362 18.19 -36.96 28.83
N VAL A 363 16.92 -36.69 28.51
CA VAL A 363 16.53 -35.70 27.51
C VAL A 363 16.08 -34.43 28.23
N ILE A 364 16.59 -33.29 27.79
CA ILE A 364 16.20 -31.95 28.24
C ILE A 364 15.36 -31.34 27.13
N ASP A 365 14.05 -31.46 27.28
CA ASP A 365 13.00 -31.03 26.35
C ASP A 365 12.25 -29.78 26.83
N PHE A 366 12.82 -29.05 27.78
CA PHE A 366 12.30 -27.78 28.29
C PHE A 366 13.33 -26.65 28.08
N ASP A 367 12.84 -25.41 28.21
CA ASP A 367 13.66 -24.20 28.07
C ASP A 367 14.56 -24.02 29.29
N VAL A 368 15.84 -23.76 29.04
CA VAL A 368 16.85 -23.55 30.08
C VAL A 368 18.00 -22.71 29.50
N ASN A 369 18.51 -21.78 30.30
CA ASN A 369 19.64 -20.96 29.91
C ASN A 369 20.88 -21.85 29.62
N PRO A 370 21.59 -21.63 28.49
CA PRO A 370 22.77 -22.41 28.13
C PRO A 370 23.85 -22.49 29.20
N TYR A 371 24.14 -21.41 29.93
CA TYR A 371 25.19 -21.45 30.96
C TYR A 371 24.81 -22.32 32.16
N CYS A 372 23.53 -22.47 32.47
CA CYS A 372 23.06 -23.43 33.48
C CYS A 372 23.32 -24.88 33.04
N LEU A 373 23.20 -25.19 31.74
CA LEU A 373 23.58 -26.49 31.20
C LEU A 373 25.09 -26.71 31.29
N LEU A 374 25.88 -25.69 30.89
CA LEU A 374 27.34 -25.76 30.87
C LEU A 374 27.92 -25.97 32.27
N GLU A 375 27.36 -25.32 33.30
CA GLU A 375 27.74 -25.55 34.70
C GLU A 375 27.51 -26.99 35.15
N ALA A 376 26.52 -27.68 34.59
CA ALA A 376 26.12 -29.04 34.96
C ALA A 376 26.87 -30.17 34.25
N VAL A 377 27.72 -29.84 33.26
CA VAL A 377 28.40 -30.83 32.39
C VAL A 377 29.92 -30.62 32.32
N ASP A 378 30.63 -31.67 31.92
CA ASP A 378 32.08 -31.69 31.76
C ASP A 378 32.49 -31.55 30.30
N LEU A 379 31.77 -32.23 29.40
CA LEU A 379 32.04 -32.25 27.96
C LEU A 379 30.81 -31.76 27.18
N VAL A 380 31.05 -31.08 26.06
CA VAL A 380 29.98 -30.58 25.19
C VAL A 380 30.18 -31.07 23.77
N PHE A 381 29.19 -31.79 23.25
CA PHE A 381 29.18 -32.39 21.92
C PHE A 381 28.19 -31.63 21.05
N VAL A 382 28.70 -31.07 19.96
CA VAL A 382 27.93 -30.26 19.02
C VAL A 382 28.20 -30.71 17.59
N CYS A 383 27.21 -30.55 16.70
CA CYS A 383 27.48 -30.59 15.27
C CYS A 383 28.08 -29.23 14.84
N THR A 384 27.27 -28.17 14.85
CA THR A 384 27.70 -26.80 14.47
C THR A 384 27.09 -25.71 15.37
N SER A 385 26.49 -26.10 16.50
CA SER A 385 25.75 -25.18 17.37
C SER A 385 26.65 -24.07 17.95
N HIS A 386 26.09 -22.86 18.07
CA HIS A 386 26.75 -21.73 18.75
C HIS A 386 27.01 -22.03 20.24
N LEU A 387 26.21 -22.89 20.87
CA LEU A 387 26.40 -23.31 22.27
C LEU A 387 27.82 -23.87 22.52
N GLY A 388 28.45 -24.51 21.52
CA GLY A 388 29.82 -24.96 21.67
C GLY A 388 30.85 -23.82 21.81
N PHE A 389 30.58 -22.62 21.29
CA PHE A 389 31.44 -21.46 21.56
C PHE A 389 31.22 -20.92 22.97
N GLU A 390 29.97 -20.88 23.44
CA GLU A 390 29.64 -20.53 24.84
C GLU A 390 30.30 -21.51 25.82
N ALA A 391 30.37 -22.79 25.45
CA ALA A 391 31.07 -23.82 26.21
C ALA A 391 32.58 -23.54 26.30
N LEU A 392 33.22 -23.10 25.21
CA LEU A 392 34.63 -22.68 25.24
C LEU A 392 34.84 -21.48 26.16
N MET A 393 33.97 -20.47 26.11
CA MET A 393 34.01 -19.32 27.02
C MET A 393 33.84 -19.73 28.49
N ALA A 394 33.00 -20.74 28.75
CA ALA A 394 32.82 -21.35 30.07
C ALA A 394 33.94 -22.35 30.47
N GLY A 395 35.00 -22.47 29.68
CA GLY A 395 36.15 -23.34 29.96
C GLY A 395 35.87 -24.85 29.82
N LYS A 396 34.86 -25.24 29.02
CA LYS A 396 34.51 -26.64 28.76
C LYS A 396 35.28 -27.21 27.58
N GLU A 397 35.53 -28.52 27.62
CA GLU A 397 36.06 -29.24 26.47
C GLU A 397 34.93 -29.50 25.45
N VAL A 398 35.16 -29.11 24.19
CA VAL A 398 34.13 -29.12 23.14
C VAL A 398 34.54 -30.04 21.99
N HIS A 399 33.64 -30.94 21.62
CA HIS A 399 33.78 -31.85 20.50
C HIS A 399 32.85 -31.44 19.35
N CYS A 400 33.41 -31.25 18.16
CA CYS A 400 32.68 -30.81 16.98
C CYS A 400 32.54 -31.94 15.95
N PHE A 401 31.31 -32.27 15.57
CA PHE A 401 30.98 -33.30 14.55
C PHE A 401 30.62 -32.70 13.18
N GLY A 402 30.52 -31.37 13.12
CA GLY A 402 30.70 -30.53 11.94
C GLY A 402 31.89 -29.59 12.15
N ILE A 403 32.01 -28.58 11.29
CA ILE A 403 32.99 -27.49 11.38
C ILE A 403 32.25 -26.17 11.65
N PRO A 404 31.90 -25.85 12.91
CA PRO A 404 31.44 -24.51 13.27
C PRO A 404 32.55 -23.47 13.10
N PHE A 405 32.22 -22.18 13.23
CA PHE A 405 33.17 -21.07 13.02
C PHE A 405 34.41 -21.11 13.93
N TYR A 406 34.29 -21.71 15.12
CA TYR A 406 35.34 -21.83 16.13
C TYR A 406 36.12 -23.16 16.08
N ALA A 407 35.70 -24.12 15.23
CA ALA A 407 36.42 -25.37 15.03
C ALA A 407 37.63 -25.20 14.10
N GLY A 408 38.62 -26.09 14.18
CA GLY A 408 39.81 -26.05 13.32
C GLY A 408 40.82 -24.95 13.66
N TRP A 409 40.60 -24.19 14.73
CA TRP A 409 41.52 -23.17 15.23
C TRP A 409 42.35 -23.62 16.43
N GLY A 410 42.33 -24.91 16.76
CA GLY A 410 43.04 -25.48 17.92
C GLY A 410 42.30 -25.36 19.26
N LEU A 411 41.04 -24.91 19.27
CA LEU A 411 40.22 -24.76 20.49
C LEU A 411 39.34 -25.98 20.79
N THR A 412 39.10 -26.84 19.81
CA THR A 412 38.11 -27.92 19.87
C THR A 412 38.72 -29.27 19.49
N ARG A 413 38.02 -30.36 19.85
CA ARG A 413 38.27 -31.69 19.29
C ARG A 413 37.37 -31.91 18.06
N ASP A 414 37.95 -31.80 16.88
CA ASP A 414 37.22 -31.91 15.62
C ASP A 414 37.18 -33.34 15.10
N HIS A 415 35.98 -33.87 14.84
CA HIS A 415 35.77 -35.24 14.37
C HIS A 415 35.64 -35.38 12.86
N ILE A 416 35.75 -34.27 12.13
CA ILE A 416 35.90 -34.23 10.68
C ILE A 416 37.02 -33.25 10.30
N PRO A 417 37.66 -33.40 9.13
CA PRO A 417 38.73 -32.50 8.72
C PRO A 417 38.27 -31.04 8.63
N ALA A 418 38.94 -30.16 9.36
CA ALA A 418 38.78 -28.73 9.21
C ALA A 418 39.42 -28.22 7.91
N PRO A 419 38.97 -27.07 7.38
CA PRO A 419 39.61 -26.48 6.21
C PRO A 419 41.09 -26.19 6.44
N ALA A 420 41.95 -26.60 5.51
CA ALA A 420 43.40 -26.49 5.61
C ALA A 420 43.93 -25.06 5.84
N ARG A 421 43.11 -24.04 5.53
CA ARG A 421 43.43 -22.63 5.77
C ARG A 421 43.38 -22.22 7.25
N ARG A 422 42.64 -22.93 8.11
CA ARG A 422 42.52 -22.56 9.54
C ARG A 422 43.79 -22.99 10.27
N ARG A 423 44.22 -22.15 11.21
CA ARG A 423 45.45 -22.31 11.99
C ARG A 423 45.18 -22.13 13.47
N ASN A 424 46.16 -22.35 14.34
CA ASN A 424 45.93 -22.18 15.76
C ASN A 424 45.67 -20.70 16.12
N ARG A 425 44.58 -20.45 16.85
CA ARG A 425 44.19 -19.14 17.39
C ARG A 425 43.67 -19.28 18.81
N SER A 426 43.83 -18.21 19.58
CA SER A 426 43.32 -18.09 20.94
C SER A 426 41.81 -17.82 20.95
N LEU A 427 41.16 -18.15 22.07
CA LEU A 427 39.74 -17.87 22.26
C LEU A 427 39.48 -16.36 22.23
N GLU A 428 40.38 -15.57 22.81
CA GLU A 428 40.31 -14.11 22.87
C GLU A 428 40.35 -13.49 21.48
N GLU A 429 41.20 -13.99 20.57
CA GLU A 429 41.27 -13.52 19.18
C GLU A 429 39.95 -13.76 18.43
N ILE A 430 39.36 -14.95 18.60
CA ILE A 430 38.09 -15.29 17.96
C ILE A 430 36.94 -14.46 18.57
N PHE A 431 36.91 -14.35 19.91
CA PHE A 431 35.92 -13.57 20.64
C PHE A 431 35.97 -12.09 20.24
N HIS A 432 37.15 -11.49 20.24
CA HIS A 432 37.35 -10.09 19.91
C HIS A 432 36.82 -9.78 18.50
N LEU A 433 37.14 -10.61 17.51
CA LEU A 433 36.62 -10.36 16.15
C LEU A 433 35.10 -10.48 16.09
N LEU A 434 34.49 -11.45 16.78
CA LEU A 434 33.04 -11.70 16.68
C LEU A 434 32.18 -10.77 17.52
N TYR A 435 32.56 -10.48 18.76
CA TYR A 435 31.72 -9.75 19.72
C TYR A 435 32.08 -8.27 19.83
N ILE A 436 33.28 -7.87 19.41
CA ILE A 436 33.74 -6.48 19.52
C ILE A 436 33.82 -5.89 18.11
N ARG A 437 34.73 -6.40 17.29
CA ARG A 437 35.08 -5.75 16.02
C ARG A 437 33.98 -5.86 14.96
N HIS A 438 33.39 -7.03 14.76
CA HIS A 438 32.40 -7.29 13.70
C HIS A 438 30.94 -7.20 14.17
N SER A 439 30.69 -6.93 15.45
CA SER A 439 29.33 -6.79 15.98
C SER A 439 28.97 -5.36 16.29
N ARG A 440 27.68 -5.03 16.13
CA ARG A 440 27.13 -3.72 16.47
C ARG A 440 25.93 -3.90 17.38
N TYR A 441 25.78 -3.01 18.35
CA TYR A 441 24.76 -3.07 19.40
C TYR A 441 24.02 -1.73 19.45
N SER A 442 22.70 -1.74 19.64
CA SER A 442 21.90 -0.51 19.77
C SER A 442 21.00 -0.59 21.01
N LEU A 443 20.88 0.54 21.70
CA LEU A 443 19.99 0.72 22.85
C LEU A 443 18.90 1.76 22.55
N PRO A 444 17.66 1.54 23.02
CA PRO A 444 16.58 2.52 22.86
C PRO A 444 16.97 3.90 23.39
N GLY A 445 16.77 4.92 22.56
CA GLY A 445 17.06 6.31 22.93
C GLY A 445 18.54 6.66 23.06
N LYS A 446 19.47 5.70 22.87
CA LYS A 446 20.92 5.92 22.85
C LYS A 446 21.56 5.65 21.49
N GLY A 447 20.89 4.91 20.60
CA GLY A 447 21.45 4.51 19.31
C GLY A 447 22.52 3.42 19.46
N CYS A 448 23.51 3.41 18.57
CA CYS A 448 24.60 2.44 18.60
C CYS A 448 25.49 2.63 19.85
N VAL A 449 25.87 1.54 20.50
CA VAL A 449 26.68 1.52 21.73
C VAL A 449 27.73 0.41 21.71
N GLU A 450 28.69 0.50 22.63
CA GLU A 450 29.66 -0.57 22.87
C GLU A 450 29.01 -1.79 23.56
N ILE A 451 29.64 -2.96 23.40
CA ILE A 451 29.16 -4.21 24.01
C ILE A 451 29.06 -4.12 25.54
N GLU A 452 29.97 -3.39 26.19
CA GLU A 452 29.95 -3.22 27.65
C GLU A 452 28.67 -2.53 28.13
N ASP A 453 28.27 -1.44 27.47
CA ASP A 453 27.04 -0.71 27.76
C ASP A 453 25.81 -1.58 27.50
N TYR A 454 25.86 -2.35 26.41
CA TYR A 454 24.78 -3.26 26.03
C TYR A 454 24.61 -4.38 27.07
N LEU A 455 25.69 -5.02 27.50
CA LEU A 455 25.66 -6.07 28.52
C LEU A 455 25.20 -5.52 29.87
N GLN A 456 25.66 -4.32 30.26
CA GLN A 456 25.22 -3.68 31.50
C GLN A 456 23.71 -3.41 31.45
N HIS A 457 23.20 -2.90 30.32
CA HIS A 457 21.76 -2.68 30.15
C HIS A 457 20.95 -3.99 30.29
N LEU A 458 21.43 -5.09 29.71
CA LEU A 458 20.76 -6.40 29.85
C LEU A 458 20.76 -6.88 31.30
N ALA A 459 21.88 -6.73 32.01
CA ALA A 459 21.98 -7.07 33.42
C ALA A 459 21.04 -6.21 34.28
N ASP A 460 21.04 -4.89 34.10
CA ASP A 460 20.20 -3.96 34.85
C ASP A 460 18.70 -4.21 34.61
N THR A 461 18.33 -4.52 33.35
CA THR A 461 16.95 -4.82 32.99
C THR A 461 16.48 -6.10 33.68
N ARG A 462 17.34 -7.13 33.69
CA ARG A 462 17.08 -8.39 34.39
C ARG A 462 16.92 -8.20 35.89
N ASP A 463 17.81 -7.43 36.52
CA ASP A 463 17.77 -7.24 37.97
C ASP A 463 16.51 -6.46 38.40
N ARG A 464 15.94 -5.61 37.53
CA ARG A 464 14.64 -4.96 37.74
C ARG A 464 13.45 -5.90 37.58
N THR A 465 13.51 -6.82 36.60
CA THR A 465 12.45 -7.84 36.42
C THR A 465 12.46 -8.86 37.56
N ASP A 466 13.62 -9.23 38.08
CA ASP A 466 13.78 -10.18 39.19
C ASP A 466 13.49 -9.55 40.58
N ALA A 467 13.59 -8.22 40.72
CA ALA A 467 13.29 -7.49 41.97
C ALA A 467 11.80 -7.17 42.18
N SER A 468 10.93 -7.54 41.24
CA SER A 468 9.47 -7.47 41.42
C SER A 468 9.00 -8.74 42.13
N PRO A 469 8.18 -8.67 43.22
CA PRO A 469 7.78 -9.87 43.96
C PRO A 469 6.95 -10.80 43.07
N PRO A 470 7.04 -12.13 43.28
CA PRO A 470 6.40 -13.10 42.41
C PRO A 470 4.87 -12.95 42.49
N THR A 471 4.23 -12.65 41.37
CA THR A 471 2.77 -12.78 41.26
C THR A 471 2.41 -14.26 41.33
N SER A 472 1.62 -14.56 42.35
CA SER A 472 1.18 -15.86 42.84
C SER A 472 0.38 -16.70 41.85
N ASP A 473 0.47 -18.00 42.09
CA ASP A 473 -0.29 -19.12 41.55
C ASP A 473 -1.73 -18.84 41.13
N HIS A 474 -2.12 -19.50 40.04
CA HIS A 474 -3.50 -19.76 39.67
C HIS A 474 -4.25 -20.48 40.81
N HIS A 475 -5.08 -19.74 41.54
CA HIS A 475 -6.24 -20.30 42.23
C HIS A 475 -7.47 -19.40 42.05
N THR A 476 -8.60 -20.09 41.98
CA THR A 476 -9.95 -19.69 41.59
C THR A 476 -10.72 -18.89 42.64
N GLU A 477 -11.78 -18.23 42.16
CA GLU A 477 -13.01 -17.73 42.83
C GLU A 477 -13.10 -16.25 43.27
N ASP A 478 -14.04 -15.57 42.58
CA ASP A 478 -15.06 -14.59 42.99
C ASP A 478 -14.75 -13.42 43.95
N GLY A 479 -15.21 -12.23 43.53
CA GLY A 479 -15.74 -11.21 44.45
C GLY A 479 -15.17 -9.79 44.34
N ASP A 480 -15.77 -8.99 43.46
CA ASP A 480 -16.24 -7.62 43.67
C ASP A 480 -15.31 -6.46 44.13
N THR A 481 -15.33 -5.41 43.30
CA THR A 481 -15.14 -3.95 43.51
C THR A 481 -14.03 -3.39 44.43
N THR A 482 -13.06 -2.68 43.83
CA THR A 482 -12.93 -1.19 43.82
C THR A 482 -11.53 -0.72 43.38
N HIS A 483 -11.44 0.11 42.32
CA HIS A 483 -10.27 0.87 41.84
C HIS A 483 -9.95 2.10 42.74
N PRO A 484 -8.87 2.93 42.55
CA PRO A 484 -7.90 3.03 41.44
C PRO A 484 -6.40 3.28 41.79
N SER A 485 -5.55 3.16 40.76
CA SER A 485 -4.16 3.65 40.64
C SER A 485 -4.04 5.19 40.67
N PRO A 486 -2.85 5.78 40.94
CA PRO A 486 -2.57 7.16 40.57
C PRO A 486 -1.91 7.22 39.18
N THR A 487 -2.69 7.01 38.14
CA THR A 487 -2.41 7.59 36.81
C THR A 487 -2.93 9.02 36.85
N VAL A 488 -2.15 9.98 36.37
CA VAL A 488 -2.69 11.32 36.04
C VAL A 488 -3.65 11.13 34.88
N GLN A 489 -4.91 10.84 35.21
CA GLN A 489 -6.01 10.81 34.25
C GLN A 489 -6.35 12.26 33.87
N PRO A 490 -6.62 12.56 32.59
CA PRO A 490 -7.28 13.80 32.25
C PRO A 490 -8.60 13.87 33.02
N THR A 491 -8.86 14.99 33.69
CA THR A 491 -10.01 15.20 34.57
C THR A 491 -11.38 15.19 33.85
N SER A 492 -11.38 14.94 32.53
CA SER A 492 -12.55 14.85 31.66
C SER A 492 -12.29 13.82 30.53
N PRO A 493 -13.33 13.13 30.03
CA PRO A 493 -13.20 12.15 28.94
C PRO A 493 -12.61 12.76 27.66
N ILE A 494 -11.84 11.97 26.92
CA ILE A 494 -11.23 12.39 25.65
C ILE A 494 -12.34 12.46 24.59
N ARG A 495 -12.57 13.68 24.08
CA ARG A 495 -13.54 13.97 23.02
C ARG A 495 -12.91 13.87 21.63
N ILE A 496 -13.40 12.93 20.82
CA ILE A 496 -12.91 12.62 19.47
C ILE A 496 -14.02 12.89 18.46
N LEU A 497 -13.74 13.73 17.46
CA LEU A 497 -14.64 13.98 16.34
C LEU A 497 -14.09 13.30 15.09
N ILE A 498 -14.77 12.27 14.62
CA ILE A 498 -14.40 11.53 13.41
C ILE A 498 -15.08 12.18 12.20
N VAL A 499 -14.35 12.48 11.13
CA VAL A 499 -14.88 13.08 9.90
C VAL A 499 -14.60 12.14 8.73
N ILE A 500 -15.64 11.58 8.08
CA ILE A 500 -15.49 10.52 7.06
C ILE A 500 -16.25 10.83 5.76
N PRO A 501 -15.79 10.35 4.58
CA PRO A 501 -16.35 10.71 3.27
C PRO A 501 -17.49 9.79 2.83
N SER A 502 -18.10 9.05 3.75
CA SER A 502 -19.13 8.08 3.41
C SER A 502 -20.19 7.99 4.50
N ALA A 503 -21.39 7.58 4.10
CA ALA A 503 -22.45 7.28 5.03
C ALA A 503 -22.11 6.04 5.88
N ARG A 504 -22.80 5.90 7.01
CA ARG A 504 -22.60 4.81 7.98
C ARG A 504 -22.54 3.41 7.37
N ASN A 505 -23.38 3.10 6.39
CA ASN A 505 -23.46 1.74 5.83
C ASN A 505 -22.41 1.47 4.71
N GLY A 506 -21.54 2.44 4.40
CA GLY A 506 -20.42 2.27 3.47
C GLY A 506 -19.28 1.42 4.07
N ALA A 507 -18.29 1.06 3.23
CA ALA A 507 -17.14 0.28 3.67
C ALA A 507 -16.41 0.92 4.86
N THR A 508 -16.10 2.21 4.76
CA THR A 508 -15.48 3.00 5.84
C THR A 508 -16.42 3.20 7.02
N GLY A 509 -17.67 3.62 6.76
CA GLY A 509 -18.64 3.90 7.81
C GLY A 509 -18.88 2.72 8.75
N ARG A 510 -18.91 1.48 8.25
CA ARG A 510 -19.16 0.29 9.06
C ARG A 510 -18.06 0.02 10.08
N TYR A 511 -16.80 0.04 9.65
CA TYR A 511 -15.72 -0.25 10.59
C TYR A 511 -15.47 0.95 11.52
N ILE A 512 -15.73 2.19 11.06
CA ILE A 512 -15.69 3.38 11.93
C ILE A 512 -16.77 3.34 13.00
N GLN A 513 -17.96 2.83 12.69
CA GLN A 513 -19.00 2.57 13.69
C GLN A 513 -18.46 1.63 14.79
N THR A 514 -17.88 0.49 14.40
CA THR A 514 -17.33 -0.50 15.33
C THR A 514 -16.14 0.03 16.14
N LEU A 515 -15.25 0.79 15.51
CA LEU A 515 -14.12 1.45 16.18
C LEU A 515 -14.61 2.50 17.18
N GLY A 516 -15.58 3.32 16.79
CA GLY A 516 -16.19 4.35 17.64
C GLY A 516 -16.88 3.76 18.88
N GLU A 517 -17.63 2.67 18.72
CA GLU A 517 -18.23 1.94 19.85
C GLU A 517 -17.18 1.40 20.83
N SER A 518 -16.05 0.94 20.31
CA SER A 518 -14.94 0.43 21.14
C SER A 518 -14.28 1.58 21.92
N LEU A 519 -14.09 2.74 21.29
CA LEU A 519 -13.61 3.96 21.95
C LEU A 519 -14.59 4.46 23.04
N LEU A 520 -15.91 4.39 22.80
CA LEU A 520 -16.93 4.71 23.82
C LEU A 520 -16.81 3.79 25.04
N ARG A 521 -16.64 2.48 24.83
CA ARG A 521 -16.40 1.51 25.92
C ARG A 521 -15.13 1.80 26.72
N LEU A 522 -14.12 2.38 26.07
CA LEU A 522 -12.88 2.82 26.72
C LEU A 522 -13.00 4.19 27.42
N GLY A 523 -14.20 4.79 27.48
CA GLY A 523 -14.45 6.05 28.19
C GLY A 523 -14.13 7.31 27.39
N CYS A 524 -13.96 7.22 26.07
CA CYS A 524 -13.92 8.39 25.20
C CYS A 524 -15.35 8.89 24.90
N GLU A 525 -15.50 10.15 24.55
CA GLU A 525 -16.71 10.65 23.89
C GLU A 525 -16.44 10.78 22.40
N VAL A 526 -17.31 10.19 21.57
CA VAL A 526 -17.07 10.12 20.13
C VAL A 526 -18.29 10.61 19.36
N ASN A 527 -18.06 11.56 18.45
CA ASN A 527 -19.04 12.01 17.46
C ASN A 527 -18.51 11.73 16.05
N VAL A 528 -19.41 11.46 15.10
CA VAL A 528 -19.07 11.20 13.70
C VAL A 528 -19.78 12.19 12.79
N LEU A 529 -18.99 12.92 12.01
CA LEU A 529 -19.43 13.71 10.87
C LEU A 529 -19.23 12.86 9.60
N ALA A 530 -20.29 12.58 8.86
CA ALA A 530 -20.27 11.73 7.66
C ALA A 530 -20.91 12.38 6.43
N GLU A 531 -20.39 12.07 5.23
CA GLU A 531 -21.01 12.49 3.98
C GLU A 531 -22.18 11.58 3.61
N GLY A 532 -23.36 12.15 3.41
CA GLY A 532 -24.57 11.42 2.99
C GLY A 532 -25.49 11.08 4.15
N TYR A 533 -26.40 10.12 3.91
CA TYR A 533 -27.50 9.83 4.85
C TYR A 533 -26.99 9.22 6.17
N CYS A 534 -27.27 9.92 7.27
CA CYS A 534 -26.87 9.55 8.63
C CYS A 534 -28.14 9.33 9.45
N LYS A 535 -28.71 8.12 9.41
CA LYS A 535 -29.83 7.78 10.28
C LYS A 535 -29.34 7.77 11.73
N PRO A 536 -30.04 8.40 12.68
CA PRO A 536 -29.71 8.30 14.10
C PRO A 536 -29.70 6.83 14.52
N PHE A 537 -28.67 6.44 15.27
CA PHE A 537 -28.56 5.12 15.87
C PHE A 537 -28.16 5.31 17.31
N ASP A 538 -28.95 4.75 18.21
CA ASP A 538 -28.87 5.08 19.62
C ASP A 538 -27.99 4.07 20.36
N ASN A 539 -26.67 4.25 20.22
CA ASN A 539 -25.66 3.46 20.92
C ASN A 539 -24.55 4.33 21.54
N GLY A 540 -24.85 5.62 21.76
CA GLY A 540 -23.91 6.60 22.28
C GLY A 540 -23.04 7.28 21.20
N LEU A 541 -22.90 6.72 19.99
CA LEU A 541 -22.13 7.32 18.90
C LEU A 541 -23.03 8.26 18.06
N LYS A 542 -22.82 9.58 18.14
CA LYS A 542 -23.69 10.53 17.41
C LYS A 542 -23.21 10.72 15.98
N TRP A 543 -24.00 10.27 15.02
CA TRP A 543 -23.79 10.52 13.59
C TRP A 543 -24.52 11.76 13.14
N ARG A 544 -23.83 12.66 12.44
CA ARG A 544 -24.41 13.81 11.75
C ARG A 544 -23.83 13.97 10.35
N SER A 545 -24.62 14.55 9.46
CA SER A 545 -24.10 15.05 8.20
C SER A 545 -23.34 16.36 8.42
N TYR A 546 -22.35 16.64 7.59
CA TYR A 546 -21.64 17.93 7.57
C TYR A 546 -21.97 18.71 6.28
N PRO A 547 -23.18 19.28 6.15
CA PRO A 547 -23.49 20.17 5.03
C PRO A 547 -22.57 21.41 5.03
N PHE A 548 -22.29 21.91 3.84
CA PHE A 548 -21.61 23.18 3.61
C PHE A 548 -22.62 24.24 3.16
N GLU A 549 -22.42 25.47 3.58
CA GLU A 549 -23.03 26.69 3.04
C GLU A 549 -21.94 27.52 2.36
N GLY A 550 -21.84 27.39 1.03
CA GLY A 550 -20.71 27.88 0.27
C GLY A 550 -19.40 27.18 0.67
N ALA A 551 -18.37 27.97 0.96
CA ALA A 551 -17.04 27.53 1.38
C ALA A 551 -16.95 26.96 2.81
N SER A 552 -18.03 27.02 3.57
CA SER A 552 -18.06 26.96 5.03
C SER A 552 -18.98 25.85 5.55
N LEU A 553 -18.65 25.19 6.65
CA LEU A 553 -19.60 24.31 7.34
C LEU A 553 -20.88 25.08 7.72
N SER A 554 -22.04 24.42 7.65
CA SER A 554 -23.30 25.08 8.00
C SER A 554 -23.25 25.62 9.44
N PRO A 555 -23.94 26.74 9.74
CA PRO A 555 -23.97 27.32 11.08
C PRO A 555 -24.36 26.32 12.17
N GLU A 556 -25.27 25.40 11.86
CA GLU A 556 -25.71 24.33 12.77
C GLU A 556 -24.56 23.37 13.11
N VAL A 557 -23.81 22.90 12.10
CA VAL A 557 -22.68 21.99 12.31
C VAL A 557 -21.56 22.70 13.07
N ARG A 558 -21.29 23.97 12.76
CA ARG A 558 -20.29 24.77 13.50
C ARG A 558 -20.67 24.88 14.98
N ALA A 559 -21.92 25.21 15.27
CA ALA A 559 -22.41 25.30 16.64
C ALA A 559 -22.29 23.95 17.36
N ASP A 560 -22.65 22.84 16.70
CA ASP A 560 -22.51 21.49 17.25
C ASP A 560 -21.05 21.15 17.57
N VAL A 561 -20.14 21.45 16.65
CA VAL A 561 -18.71 21.15 16.80
C VAL A 561 -18.07 22.01 17.89
N ILE A 562 -18.40 23.30 17.94
CA ILE A 562 -17.94 24.21 19.01
C ILE A 562 -18.47 23.75 20.36
N GLY A 563 -19.76 23.38 20.43
CA GLY A 563 -20.38 22.85 21.64
C GLY A 563 -19.79 21.51 22.08
N PHE A 564 -19.42 20.64 21.14
CA PHE A 564 -18.73 19.39 21.43
C PHE A 564 -17.27 19.60 21.86
N SER A 565 -16.61 20.65 21.37
CA SER A 565 -15.24 21.04 21.72
C SER A 565 -14.27 19.84 21.67
N PRO A 566 -14.05 19.22 20.49
CA PRO A 566 -13.20 18.04 20.36
C PRO A 566 -11.76 18.35 20.79
N HIS A 567 -11.10 17.35 21.39
CA HIS A 567 -9.65 17.40 21.58
C HIS A 567 -8.92 16.91 20.33
N ILE A 568 -9.54 15.95 19.63
CA ILE A 568 -9.03 15.32 18.41
C ILE A 568 -10.05 15.43 17.29
N VAL A 569 -9.60 15.82 16.10
CA VAL A 569 -10.31 15.63 14.84
C VAL A 569 -9.64 14.48 14.09
N TYR A 570 -10.34 13.36 13.95
CA TYR A 570 -9.88 12.20 13.19
C TYR A 570 -10.48 12.24 11.79
N ALA A 571 -9.72 12.77 10.83
CA ALA A 571 -10.16 12.99 9.46
C ALA A 571 -9.76 11.80 8.57
N ASN A 572 -10.73 11.15 7.94
CA ASN A 572 -10.48 9.95 7.13
C ASN A 572 -10.59 10.25 5.62
N GLY A 573 -9.53 9.90 4.90
CA GLY A 573 -9.56 9.76 3.45
C GLY A 573 -9.11 11.01 2.68
N VAL A 574 -8.92 10.81 1.39
CA VAL A 574 -8.29 11.78 0.48
C VAL A 574 -9.30 12.74 -0.17
N ARG A 575 -10.46 12.93 0.45
CA ARG A 575 -11.61 13.63 -0.13
C ARG A 575 -11.60 15.09 0.35
N SER A 576 -11.63 16.03 -0.60
CA SER A 576 -11.59 17.48 -0.39
C SER A 576 -12.56 17.95 0.70
N ARG A 577 -13.81 17.45 0.69
CA ARG A 577 -14.84 17.83 1.67
C ARG A 577 -14.48 17.46 3.11
N VAL A 578 -13.92 16.26 3.31
CA VAL A 578 -13.49 15.81 4.65
C VAL A 578 -12.32 16.64 5.13
N GLN A 579 -11.31 16.81 4.27
CA GLN A 579 -10.11 17.58 4.58
C GLN A 579 -10.47 19.03 4.91
N ARG A 580 -11.36 19.64 4.13
CA ARG A 580 -11.84 20.99 4.39
C ARG A 580 -12.63 21.11 5.68
N ALA A 581 -13.57 20.20 5.94
CA ALA A 581 -14.31 20.18 7.20
C ALA A 581 -13.33 20.06 8.37
N ALA A 582 -12.32 19.18 8.27
CA ALA A 582 -11.30 19.01 9.30
C ALA A 582 -10.50 20.29 9.55
N LEU A 583 -10.02 20.97 8.50
CA LEU A 583 -9.28 22.23 8.62
C LEU A 583 -10.11 23.34 9.26
N GLU A 584 -11.39 23.45 8.89
CA GLU A 584 -12.29 24.42 9.50
C GLU A 584 -12.56 24.11 10.98
N ILE A 585 -12.76 22.84 11.32
CA ILE A 585 -13.02 22.40 12.68
C ILE A 585 -11.81 22.64 13.59
N ILE A 586 -10.59 22.29 13.16
CA ILE A 586 -9.39 22.54 13.98
C ILE A 586 -9.17 24.04 14.18
N HIS A 587 -9.53 24.87 13.20
CA HIS A 587 -9.48 26.32 13.35
C HIS A 587 -10.50 26.83 14.37
N LEU A 588 -11.74 26.33 14.33
CA LEU A 588 -12.82 26.73 15.24
C LEU A 588 -12.61 26.26 16.69
N THR A 589 -11.91 25.15 16.89
CA THR A 589 -11.88 24.44 18.20
C THR A 589 -10.50 24.34 18.81
N GLY A 590 -9.42 24.51 18.04
CA GLY A 590 -8.05 24.24 18.47
C GLY A 590 -7.71 22.76 18.64
N ALA A 591 -8.60 21.85 18.19
CA ALA A 591 -8.37 20.41 18.25
C ALA A 591 -7.13 19.99 17.45
N ARG A 592 -6.47 18.90 17.87
CA ARG A 592 -5.36 18.31 17.08
C ARG A 592 -5.90 17.47 15.95
N LEU A 593 -5.27 17.57 14.78
CA LEU A 593 -5.63 16.78 13.61
C LEU A 593 -4.94 15.41 13.64
N VAL A 594 -5.72 14.36 13.47
CA VAL A 594 -5.27 13.00 13.14
C VAL A 594 -5.74 12.68 11.74
N MET A 595 -4.82 12.35 10.85
CA MET A 595 -5.14 12.08 9.44
C MET A 595 -5.09 10.59 9.16
N GLN A 596 -6.24 9.98 8.83
CA GLN A 596 -6.37 8.57 8.44
C GLN A 596 -6.32 8.42 6.92
N SER A 597 -5.32 7.67 6.43
CA SER A 597 -5.16 7.37 5.02
C SER A 597 -5.60 5.93 4.68
N GLU A 598 -6.69 5.81 3.91
CA GLU A 598 -7.22 4.53 3.40
C GLU A 598 -6.81 4.23 1.96
N ASP A 599 -6.70 5.27 1.13
CA ASP A 599 -6.38 5.17 -0.28
C ASP A 599 -5.10 5.97 -0.58
N ASP A 600 -4.31 5.50 -1.55
CA ASP A 600 -3.15 6.23 -2.05
C ASP A 600 -3.60 7.50 -2.80
N ASP A 601 -3.36 8.66 -2.17
CA ASP A 601 -3.70 9.98 -2.69
C ASP A 601 -2.98 10.29 -4.00
N LEU A 602 -1.67 10.06 -4.08
CA LEU A 602 -0.89 10.33 -5.28
C LEU A 602 -1.44 9.57 -6.48
N GLN A 603 -1.74 8.29 -6.27
CA GLN A 603 -2.26 7.43 -7.33
C GLN A 603 -3.69 7.82 -7.73
N ILE A 604 -4.57 8.11 -6.77
CA ILE A 604 -5.92 8.58 -7.06
C ILE A 604 -5.89 9.87 -7.87
N TYR A 605 -4.98 10.79 -7.53
CA TYR A 605 -4.83 12.04 -8.24
C TYR A 605 -4.31 11.81 -9.67
N GLU A 606 -3.27 10.99 -9.84
CA GLU A 606 -2.72 10.60 -11.14
C GLU A 606 -3.78 9.98 -12.06
N ILE A 607 -4.61 9.07 -11.55
CA ILE A 607 -5.64 8.41 -12.37
C ILE A 607 -6.71 9.40 -12.86
N ARG A 608 -6.98 10.44 -12.07
CA ARG A 608 -8.04 11.41 -12.37
C ARG A 608 -7.57 12.58 -13.21
N GLN A 609 -6.36 13.08 -12.93
CA GLN A 609 -5.81 14.29 -13.54
C GLN A 609 -4.66 14.00 -14.51
N GLY A 610 -4.25 12.73 -14.64
CA GLY A 610 -3.16 12.28 -15.50
C GLY A 610 -1.79 12.23 -14.81
N THR A 611 -0.90 11.40 -15.35
CA THR A 611 0.46 11.16 -14.83
C THR A 611 1.31 12.42 -14.71
N ALA A 612 1.14 13.39 -15.61
CA ALA A 612 1.87 14.66 -15.52
C ALA A 612 1.50 15.44 -14.24
N ALA A 613 0.20 15.57 -13.94
CA ALA A 613 -0.27 16.24 -12.73
C ALA A 613 0.11 15.47 -11.44
N GLY A 614 0.09 14.13 -11.49
CA GLY A 614 0.49 13.27 -10.37
C GLY A 614 1.96 13.45 -9.94
N LYS A 615 2.88 13.68 -10.90
CA LYS A 615 4.31 13.86 -10.62
C LYS A 615 4.65 15.15 -9.89
N VAL A 616 3.77 16.14 -9.94
CA VAL A 616 4.00 17.48 -9.37
C VAL A 616 3.44 17.58 -7.95
N LEU A 617 2.49 16.72 -7.59
CA LEU A 617 1.86 16.70 -6.26
C LEU A 617 2.87 16.52 -5.10
N PRO A 618 3.90 15.65 -5.19
CA PRO A 618 4.92 15.51 -4.13
C PRO A 618 5.78 16.76 -3.89
N LEU A 619 5.76 17.76 -4.78
CA LEU A 619 6.43 19.04 -4.51
C LEU A 619 5.82 19.73 -3.29
N LEU A 620 4.52 19.56 -3.07
CA LEU A 620 3.82 20.09 -1.90
C LEU A 620 4.13 19.34 -0.60
N ASP A 621 4.88 18.24 -0.65
CA ASP A 621 5.23 17.43 0.53
C ASP A 621 6.61 17.78 1.10
N LYS A 622 7.39 18.61 0.40
CA LYS A 622 8.73 18.98 0.83
C LYS A 622 8.70 19.83 2.10
N PRO A 623 9.51 19.53 3.13
CA PRO A 623 9.51 20.30 4.38
C PRO A 623 9.74 21.80 4.15
N VAL A 624 10.54 22.15 3.15
CA VAL A 624 10.70 23.51 2.62
C VAL A 624 10.38 23.47 1.13
N ILE A 625 9.48 24.35 0.67
CA ILE A 625 9.13 24.52 -0.75
C ILE A 625 9.76 25.82 -1.23
N THR A 626 10.49 25.77 -2.34
CA THR A 626 11.09 26.96 -2.97
C THR A 626 10.09 27.71 -3.86
N GLN A 627 10.36 28.99 -4.14
CA GLN A 627 9.51 29.80 -5.02
C GLN A 627 9.41 29.20 -6.43
N ASP A 628 10.51 28.67 -6.98
CA ASP A 628 10.52 28.01 -8.29
C ASP A 628 9.64 26.75 -8.31
N GLU A 629 9.60 26.00 -7.21
CA GLU A 629 8.75 24.81 -7.06
C GLU A 629 7.27 25.17 -6.93
N ILE A 630 6.94 26.28 -6.24
CA ILE A 630 5.58 26.81 -6.20
C ILE A 630 5.15 27.25 -7.60
N ILE A 631 5.99 27.99 -8.32
CA ILE A 631 5.70 28.42 -9.70
C ILE A 631 5.52 27.19 -10.60
N HIS A 632 6.39 26.19 -10.47
CA HIS A 632 6.28 24.96 -11.24
C HIS A 632 4.98 24.22 -10.93
N TYR A 633 4.62 24.12 -9.65
CA TYR A 633 3.39 23.50 -9.20
C TYR A 633 2.16 24.25 -9.75
N LEU A 634 2.07 25.56 -9.56
CA LEU A 634 0.97 26.40 -10.04
C LEU A 634 0.85 26.37 -11.57
N GLY A 635 1.96 26.28 -12.29
CA GLY A 635 1.99 26.16 -13.75
C GLY A 635 1.56 24.79 -14.28
N ALA A 636 1.54 23.75 -13.44
CA ALA A 636 1.22 22.38 -13.82
C ALA A 636 -0.17 21.91 -13.37
N ILE A 637 -0.87 22.70 -12.53
CA ILE A 637 -2.22 22.40 -12.07
C ILE A 637 -3.28 23.23 -12.82
N ASP A 638 -4.53 22.75 -12.79
CA ASP A 638 -5.68 23.57 -13.12
C ASP A 638 -6.05 24.44 -11.91
N LEU A 639 -5.55 25.68 -11.93
CA LEU A 639 -5.83 26.67 -10.90
C LEU A 639 -7.33 27.02 -10.82
N LYS A 640 -8.05 27.00 -11.96
CA LYS A 640 -9.49 27.29 -12.00
C LYS A 640 -10.29 26.15 -11.34
N HIS A 641 -9.91 24.90 -11.59
CA HIS A 641 -10.45 23.73 -10.88
C HIS A 641 -10.21 23.84 -9.38
N SER A 642 -8.97 24.13 -8.97
CA SER A 642 -8.59 24.25 -7.55
C SER A 642 -9.40 25.35 -6.85
N LEU A 643 -9.51 26.54 -7.46
CA LEU A 643 -10.32 27.64 -6.95
C LEU A 643 -11.81 27.28 -6.87
N SER A 644 -12.32 26.49 -7.80
CA SER A 644 -13.72 26.04 -7.79
C SER A 644 -13.99 25.09 -6.62
N VAL A 645 -13.06 24.16 -6.32
CA VAL A 645 -13.13 23.32 -5.11
C VAL A 645 -12.99 24.17 -3.84
N PHE A 646 -12.19 25.23 -3.88
CA PHE A 646 -12.06 26.18 -2.77
C PHE A 646 -13.31 27.03 -2.54
N LEU A 647 -14.10 27.33 -3.55
CA LEU A 647 -15.33 28.12 -3.38
C LEU A 647 -16.54 27.22 -3.08
N ASP A 648 -16.55 26.01 -3.63
CA ASP A 648 -17.59 25.02 -3.44
C ASP A 648 -16.96 23.62 -3.22
N PRO A 649 -16.96 23.12 -1.98
CA PRO A 649 -16.43 21.79 -1.67
C PRO A 649 -17.18 20.65 -2.37
N SER A 650 -18.39 20.91 -2.89
CA SER A 650 -19.16 19.93 -3.66
C SER A 650 -18.76 19.88 -5.15
N TYR A 651 -17.94 20.82 -5.62
CA TYR A 651 -17.49 20.91 -7.00
C TYR A 651 -16.71 19.67 -7.46
N ASP A 652 -15.70 19.28 -6.69
CA ASP A 652 -15.01 18.00 -6.85
C ASP A 652 -14.81 17.38 -5.47
N ARG A 653 -15.30 16.16 -5.34
CA ARG A 653 -15.26 15.37 -4.12
C ARG A 653 -13.88 14.79 -3.82
N TRP A 654 -12.95 14.83 -4.77
CA TRP A 654 -11.69 14.09 -4.69
C TRP A 654 -10.54 14.96 -4.19
N ILE A 655 -9.32 14.72 -4.64
CA ILE A 655 -8.14 15.34 -4.04
C ILE A 655 -8.00 16.75 -4.56
N GLU A 656 -8.07 17.71 -3.63
CA GLU A 656 -7.58 19.06 -3.86
C GLU A 656 -6.16 19.14 -3.26
N PRO A 657 -5.13 19.30 -4.10
CA PRO A 657 -3.74 19.21 -3.69
C PRO A 657 -3.33 20.06 -2.48
N VAL A 658 -3.78 21.31 -2.40
CA VAL A 658 -3.33 22.27 -1.39
C VAL A 658 -3.96 21.92 -0.03
N THR A 659 -5.26 21.65 0.00
CA THR A 659 -6.01 21.17 1.17
C THR A 659 -5.42 19.85 1.67
N ARG A 660 -5.07 18.95 0.74
CA ARG A 660 -4.39 17.68 1.06
C ARG A 660 -3.03 17.93 1.71
N ALA A 661 -2.19 18.78 1.13
CA ALA A 661 -0.87 19.09 1.68
C ALA A 661 -0.95 19.75 3.07
N LEU A 662 -1.91 20.67 3.26
CA LEU A 662 -2.16 21.31 4.55
C LEU A 662 -2.57 20.30 5.61
N CYS A 663 -3.56 19.44 5.33
CA CYS A 663 -3.98 18.41 6.27
C CYS A 663 -2.83 17.50 6.68
N TYR A 664 -2.00 17.07 5.71
CA TYR A 664 -0.93 16.12 6.00
C TYR A 664 0.22 16.75 6.81
N ARG A 665 0.50 18.04 6.62
CA ARG A 665 1.51 18.78 7.41
C ARG A 665 1.01 19.20 8.79
N LEU A 666 -0.28 19.53 8.90
CA LEU A 666 -0.91 19.92 10.16
C LEU A 666 -1.29 18.72 11.03
N ALA A 667 -1.34 17.52 10.46
CA ALA A 667 -1.56 16.29 11.20
C ALA A 667 -0.51 16.15 12.31
N SER A 668 -1.00 16.04 13.55
CA SER A 668 -0.15 15.78 14.72
C SER A 668 0.13 14.29 14.90
N LEU A 669 -0.67 13.43 14.24
CA LEU A 669 -0.52 11.99 14.13
C LEU A 669 -1.08 11.57 12.77
N HIS A 670 -0.32 10.77 12.03
CA HIS A 670 -0.85 10.06 10.86
C HIS A 670 -1.35 8.69 11.29
N THR A 671 -2.43 8.23 10.67
CA THR A 671 -2.87 6.85 10.78
C THR A 671 -3.07 6.28 9.38
N ALA A 672 -2.78 4.99 9.20
CA ALA A 672 -2.97 4.35 7.91
C ALA A 672 -3.67 3.01 8.04
N ILE A 673 -4.38 2.63 6.98
CA ILE A 673 -5.16 1.39 6.94
C ILE A 673 -4.30 0.13 6.99
N TRP A 674 -3.02 0.21 6.60
CA TRP A 674 -2.07 -0.90 6.68
C TRP A 674 -0.60 -0.46 6.74
N HIS A 675 0.29 -1.40 7.10
CA HIS A 675 1.70 -1.12 7.38
C HIS A 675 2.44 -0.43 6.22
N PRO A 676 2.44 -0.91 4.96
CA PRO A 676 3.22 -0.25 3.90
C PRO A 676 2.87 1.22 3.70
N PHE A 677 1.60 1.58 3.93
CA PHE A 677 1.14 2.95 3.82
C PHE A 677 1.56 3.79 5.03
N ALA A 678 1.41 3.28 6.26
CA ALA A 678 1.92 3.95 7.46
C ALA A 678 3.42 4.27 7.37
N GLN A 679 4.19 3.37 6.77
CA GLN A 679 5.64 3.51 6.61
C GLN A 679 6.02 4.57 5.58
N ARG A 680 5.18 4.76 4.55
CA ARG A 680 5.32 5.88 3.61
C ARG A 680 5.07 7.20 4.34
N LEU A 681 3.94 7.31 5.05
CA LEU A 681 3.58 8.54 5.77
C LEU A 681 4.61 8.91 6.85
N ALA A 682 5.11 7.93 7.61
CA ALA A 682 6.16 8.18 8.61
C ALA A 682 7.44 8.75 7.99
N ARG A 683 7.85 8.23 6.81
CA ARG A 683 9.03 8.73 6.08
C ARG A 683 8.81 10.11 5.47
N GLU A 684 7.62 10.36 4.93
CA GLU A 684 7.30 11.61 4.22
C GLU A 684 7.12 12.80 5.17
N TYR A 685 6.48 12.61 6.33
CA TYR A 685 6.05 13.73 7.19
C TYR A 685 6.79 13.82 8.53
N GLY A 686 7.52 12.79 8.94
CA GLY A 686 8.32 12.82 10.19
C GLY A 686 7.50 13.07 11.46
N VAL A 687 6.19 12.77 11.45
CA VAL A 687 5.31 12.80 12.63
C VAL A 687 4.98 11.36 13.04
N PRO A 688 4.52 11.11 14.29
CA PRO A 688 4.10 9.79 14.71
C PRO A 688 3.09 9.19 13.74
N THR A 689 3.22 7.90 13.44
CA THR A 689 2.28 7.18 12.58
C THR A 689 1.85 5.86 13.22
N LEU A 690 0.54 5.58 13.22
CA LEU A 690 -0.06 4.35 13.74
C LEU A 690 -0.81 3.59 12.63
N VAL A 691 -0.89 2.27 12.71
CA VAL A 691 -1.76 1.48 11.83
C VAL A 691 -3.13 1.34 12.48
N VAL A 692 -4.17 1.85 11.79
CA VAL A 692 -5.58 1.70 12.19
C VAL A 692 -6.29 1.02 11.02
N PRO A 693 -6.36 -0.32 11.03
CA PRO A 693 -6.98 -1.09 9.95
C PRO A 693 -8.51 -1.06 10.05
N PRO A 694 -9.26 -1.58 9.06
CA PRO A 694 -10.64 -1.94 9.26
C PRO A 694 -10.72 -2.96 10.39
N VAL A 695 -11.66 -2.77 11.30
CA VAL A 695 -11.82 -3.60 12.50
C VAL A 695 -13.03 -4.54 12.39
N ALA A 696 -12.99 -5.62 13.15
CA ALA A 696 -14.08 -6.56 13.36
C ALA A 696 -14.52 -6.52 14.83
N SER A 697 -15.83 -6.61 15.07
CA SER A 697 -16.39 -6.64 16.42
C SER A 697 -16.29 -8.03 17.05
N LYS A 698 -16.43 -8.11 18.37
CA LYS A 698 -16.60 -9.39 19.07
C LYS A 698 -17.73 -10.25 18.50
N GLU A 699 -18.82 -9.62 18.05
CA GLU A 699 -19.92 -10.33 17.39
C GLU A 699 -19.48 -10.95 16.05
N ASP A 700 -18.66 -10.27 15.27
CA ASP A 700 -18.12 -10.82 14.02
C ASP A 700 -17.32 -12.11 14.28
N PHE A 701 -16.50 -12.13 15.34
CA PHE A 701 -15.73 -13.32 15.76
C PHE A 701 -16.62 -14.43 16.34
N ASN A 702 -17.71 -14.08 17.01
CA ASN A 702 -18.60 -15.05 17.66
C ASN A 702 -19.70 -15.57 16.73
N ARG A 703 -19.78 -15.10 15.48
CA ARG A 703 -20.78 -15.58 14.53
C ARG A 703 -20.63 -17.07 14.24
N THR A 704 -21.70 -17.80 14.53
CA THR A 704 -21.84 -19.21 14.17
C THR A 704 -22.01 -19.37 12.64
N PRO A 705 -21.34 -20.36 12.01
CA PRO A 705 -21.65 -20.77 10.65
C PRO A 705 -23.12 -21.16 10.50
N LEU A 706 -23.67 -20.99 9.29
CA LEU A 706 -25.00 -21.53 8.98
C LEU A 706 -24.99 -23.05 9.07
N SER A 707 -26.10 -23.65 9.49
CA SER A 707 -26.33 -25.07 9.30
C SER A 707 -26.37 -25.41 7.79
N GLY A 708 -26.24 -26.70 7.45
CA GLY A 708 -26.29 -27.13 6.05
C GLY A 708 -27.58 -26.70 5.35
N GLU A 709 -28.74 -26.90 6.00
CA GLU A 709 -30.05 -26.52 5.47
C GLU A 709 -30.19 -25.01 5.29
N GLU A 710 -29.71 -24.21 6.25
CA GLU A 710 -29.75 -22.75 6.15
C GLU A 710 -28.84 -22.22 5.04
N ARG A 711 -27.64 -22.79 4.88
CA ARG A 711 -26.74 -22.47 3.77
C ARG A 711 -27.43 -22.77 2.44
N ASP A 712 -28.02 -23.94 2.30
CA ASP A 712 -28.67 -24.38 1.08
C ASP A 712 -29.86 -23.49 0.71
N LEU A 713 -30.65 -23.05 1.71
CA LEU A 713 -31.73 -22.09 1.51
C LEU A 713 -31.23 -20.72 1.03
N VAL A 714 -30.10 -20.21 1.54
CA VAL A 714 -29.52 -18.96 1.06
C VAL A 714 -29.02 -19.11 -0.37
N LEU A 715 -28.31 -20.20 -0.69
CA LEU A 715 -27.78 -20.44 -2.03
C LEU A 715 -28.88 -20.64 -3.08
N ALA A 716 -29.94 -21.38 -2.74
CA ALA A 716 -31.07 -21.64 -3.62
C ALA A 716 -31.79 -20.35 -4.07
N ARG A 717 -31.90 -19.33 -3.20
CA ARG A 717 -32.47 -18.02 -3.54
C ARG A 717 -31.73 -17.30 -4.68
N HIS A 718 -30.47 -17.67 -4.90
CA HIS A 718 -29.60 -17.09 -5.92
C HIS A 718 -29.31 -18.06 -7.06
N GLY A 719 -30.00 -19.20 -7.12
CA GLY A 719 -29.84 -20.20 -8.18
C GLY A 719 -28.51 -20.96 -8.12
N ILE A 720 -27.93 -21.09 -6.92
CA ILE A 720 -26.66 -21.81 -6.71
C ILE A 720 -26.95 -23.15 -6.05
N SER A 721 -26.41 -24.23 -6.62
CA SER A 721 -26.55 -25.59 -6.12
C SER A 721 -25.76 -25.77 -4.81
N SER A 722 -26.27 -26.60 -3.90
CA SER A 722 -25.69 -26.78 -2.56
C SER A 722 -24.33 -27.48 -2.56
N ASP A 723 -24.04 -28.29 -3.59
CA ASP A 723 -22.77 -29.01 -3.77
C ASP A 723 -21.60 -28.13 -4.20
N ARG A 724 -21.84 -26.86 -4.56
CA ARG A 724 -20.81 -25.94 -5.05
C ARG A 724 -19.95 -25.38 -3.93
N VAL A 725 -18.66 -25.21 -4.21
CA VAL A 725 -17.79 -24.31 -3.45
C VAL A 725 -17.98 -22.89 -3.96
N VAL A 726 -18.47 -22.02 -3.08
CA VAL A 726 -18.89 -20.65 -3.43
C VAL A 726 -17.77 -19.65 -3.13
N ILE A 727 -17.25 -19.00 -4.17
CA ILE A 727 -16.31 -17.89 -4.07
C ILE A 727 -17.09 -16.57 -4.14
N PHE A 728 -16.94 -15.73 -3.12
CA PHE A 728 -17.67 -14.47 -3.00
C PHE A 728 -16.77 -13.24 -3.16
N ILE A 729 -17.19 -12.32 -4.02
CA ILE A 729 -16.60 -10.99 -4.21
C ILE A 729 -17.67 -9.94 -3.90
N GLY A 730 -17.70 -9.48 -2.64
CA GLY A 730 -18.68 -8.51 -2.16
C GLY A 730 -18.13 -7.09 -2.03
N GLY A 731 -18.95 -6.07 -2.36
CA GLY A 731 -18.63 -4.65 -2.24
C GLY A 731 -18.13 -4.00 -3.55
N ALA A 732 -17.83 -2.69 -3.48
CA ALA A 732 -17.44 -1.90 -4.66
C ALA A 732 -16.11 -2.35 -5.28
N LEU A 733 -16.07 -2.43 -6.61
CA LEU A 733 -14.91 -2.81 -7.42
C LEU A 733 -14.51 -1.63 -8.32
N TYR A 734 -13.21 -1.39 -8.46
CA TYR A 734 -12.66 -0.22 -9.14
C TYR A 734 -11.72 -0.63 -10.27
N ASN A 735 -11.70 0.15 -11.35
CA ASN A 735 -10.88 -0.13 -12.53
C ASN A 735 -9.48 0.50 -12.40
N TYR A 736 -8.61 -0.13 -11.60
CA TYR A 736 -7.23 0.32 -11.44
C TYR A 736 -6.22 -0.59 -12.13
N SER A 737 -6.56 -1.87 -12.32
CA SER A 737 -5.73 -2.85 -13.00
C SER A 737 -6.59 -3.92 -13.68
N ASN A 738 -5.96 -4.81 -14.46
CA ASN A 738 -6.62 -5.92 -15.14
C ASN A 738 -6.84 -7.17 -14.25
N GLU A 739 -6.75 -7.03 -12.93
CA GLU A 739 -6.85 -8.10 -11.92
C GLU A 739 -8.09 -9.01 -12.07
N TYR A 740 -9.26 -8.45 -12.41
CA TYR A 740 -10.49 -9.24 -12.56
C TYR A 740 -10.48 -10.13 -13.78
N ALA A 741 -9.89 -9.68 -14.90
CA ALA A 741 -9.79 -10.52 -16.09
C ALA A 741 -8.88 -11.72 -15.83
N VAL A 742 -7.74 -11.49 -15.18
CA VAL A 742 -6.80 -12.55 -14.76
C VAL A 742 -7.50 -13.55 -13.84
N PHE A 743 -8.26 -13.06 -12.85
CA PHE A 743 -9.02 -13.90 -11.93
C PHE A 743 -10.09 -14.75 -12.64
N LEU A 744 -10.89 -14.19 -13.55
CA LEU A 744 -11.91 -14.95 -14.29
C LEU A 744 -11.27 -16.04 -15.17
N THR A 745 -10.15 -15.74 -15.83
CA THR A 745 -9.38 -16.74 -16.57
C THR A 745 -8.84 -17.83 -15.66
N ALA A 746 -8.31 -17.47 -14.50
CA ALA A 746 -7.82 -18.42 -13.49
C ALA A 746 -8.94 -19.33 -12.98
N LEU A 747 -10.14 -18.79 -12.76
CA LEU A 747 -11.29 -19.55 -12.29
C LEU A 747 -11.73 -20.59 -13.31
N ASN A 748 -11.71 -20.26 -14.61
CA ASN A 748 -11.97 -21.24 -15.68
C ASN A 748 -10.93 -22.37 -15.70
N ILE A 749 -9.64 -22.04 -15.58
CA ILE A 749 -8.57 -23.04 -15.52
C ILE A 749 -8.77 -23.95 -14.31
N ALA A 750 -9.07 -23.36 -13.14
CA ALA A 750 -9.31 -24.12 -11.92
C ALA A 750 -10.51 -25.07 -12.10
N ALA A 751 -11.64 -24.60 -12.63
CA ALA A 751 -12.82 -25.42 -12.87
C ALA A 751 -12.56 -26.64 -13.78
N THR A 752 -11.56 -26.58 -14.67
CA THR A 752 -11.15 -27.75 -15.48
C THR A 752 -10.18 -28.69 -14.76
N GLY A 753 -9.46 -28.20 -13.75
CA GLY A 753 -8.42 -28.94 -13.02
C GLY A 753 -8.89 -29.58 -11.71
N THR A 754 -10.04 -29.18 -11.17
CA THR A 754 -10.63 -29.76 -9.95
C THR A 754 -11.89 -30.56 -10.26
N SER A 755 -12.11 -31.65 -9.52
CA SER A 755 -13.37 -32.41 -9.53
C SER A 755 -14.48 -31.75 -8.71
N THR A 756 -14.14 -30.76 -7.89
CA THR A 756 -15.07 -30.00 -7.05
C THR A 756 -15.71 -28.89 -7.88
N PRO A 757 -17.05 -28.81 -7.92
CA PRO A 757 -17.72 -27.80 -8.71
C PRO A 757 -17.73 -26.43 -8.02
N LEU A 758 -17.65 -25.38 -8.82
CA LEU A 758 -17.43 -24.01 -8.36
C LEU A 758 -18.64 -23.12 -8.65
N ALA A 759 -18.87 -22.14 -7.77
CA ALA A 759 -19.76 -21.03 -8.02
C ALA A 759 -19.06 -19.69 -7.72
N LEU A 760 -19.34 -18.68 -8.54
CA LEU A 760 -18.89 -17.30 -8.31
C LEU A 760 -20.08 -16.40 -8.00
N VAL A 761 -20.00 -15.68 -6.89
CA VAL A 761 -20.98 -14.65 -6.51
C VAL A 761 -20.31 -13.29 -6.48
N VAL A 762 -20.81 -12.35 -7.27
CA VAL A 762 -20.30 -10.97 -7.33
C VAL A 762 -21.43 -10.00 -7.03
N THR A 763 -21.25 -9.09 -6.06
CA THR A 763 -22.25 -8.04 -5.85
C THR A 763 -22.06 -6.92 -6.88
N PRO A 764 -23.11 -6.50 -7.61
CA PRO A 764 -23.00 -5.47 -8.64
C PRO A 764 -22.87 -4.04 -8.06
N GLY A 765 -23.12 -3.84 -6.77
CA GLY A 765 -23.30 -2.52 -6.15
C GLY A 765 -22.16 -1.53 -6.36
N ARG A 766 -22.49 -0.32 -6.86
CA ARG A 766 -21.65 0.90 -7.00
C ARG A 766 -20.25 0.69 -7.59
N SER A 767 -20.03 -0.39 -8.32
CA SER A 767 -18.74 -0.71 -8.90
C SER A 767 -18.53 0.06 -10.21
N ALA A 768 -17.34 0.60 -10.42
CA ALA A 768 -16.97 1.25 -11.68
C ALA A 768 -16.70 0.22 -12.80
N LEU A 769 -16.52 -1.06 -12.44
CA LEU A 769 -16.28 -2.17 -13.36
C LEU A 769 -17.56 -3.00 -13.61
N PRO A 770 -17.86 -3.36 -14.88
CA PRO A 770 -18.98 -4.24 -15.23
C PRO A 770 -18.63 -5.73 -15.00
N VAL A 771 -18.17 -6.08 -13.79
CA VAL A 771 -17.66 -7.44 -13.50
C VAL A 771 -18.69 -8.52 -13.74
N ALA A 772 -19.97 -8.26 -13.44
CA ALA A 772 -21.03 -9.21 -13.72
C ALA A 772 -21.23 -9.48 -15.23
N GLY A 773 -21.02 -8.46 -16.07
CA GLY A 773 -21.03 -8.63 -17.53
C GLY A 773 -19.85 -9.49 -17.98
N MET A 774 -18.63 -9.14 -17.53
CA MET A 774 -17.41 -9.90 -17.84
C MET A 774 -17.51 -11.36 -17.40
N ALA A 775 -18.07 -11.63 -16.22
CA ALA A 775 -18.26 -12.98 -15.70
C ALA A 775 -19.25 -13.78 -16.57
N ARG A 776 -20.40 -13.20 -16.95
CA ARG A 776 -21.37 -13.88 -17.84
C ARG A 776 -20.79 -14.20 -19.22
N GLU A 777 -19.92 -13.35 -19.75
CA GLU A 777 -19.32 -13.55 -21.07
C GLU A 777 -18.16 -14.55 -21.04
N ARG A 778 -17.38 -14.58 -19.95
CA ARG A 778 -16.09 -15.28 -19.92
C ARG A 778 -16.09 -16.57 -19.11
N LEU A 779 -17.01 -16.77 -18.17
CA LEU A 779 -17.02 -17.97 -17.33
C LEU A 779 -17.44 -19.21 -18.10
N HIS A 780 -16.75 -20.31 -17.84
CA HIS A 780 -17.10 -21.62 -18.38
C HIS A 780 -18.47 -22.07 -17.84
N SER A 781 -19.26 -22.77 -18.65
CA SER A 781 -20.64 -23.18 -18.30
C SER A 781 -20.76 -24.13 -17.12
N THR A 782 -19.64 -24.72 -16.67
CA THR A 782 -19.58 -25.58 -15.47
C THR A 782 -19.47 -24.79 -14.17
N ILE A 783 -19.24 -23.48 -14.23
CA ILE A 783 -19.19 -22.59 -13.06
C ILE A 783 -20.53 -21.89 -12.94
N GLU A 784 -21.22 -22.08 -11.82
CA GLU A 784 -22.44 -21.33 -11.55
C GLU A 784 -22.10 -19.88 -11.21
N PHE A 785 -22.91 -18.94 -11.71
CA PHE A 785 -22.66 -17.53 -11.51
C PHE A 785 -23.92 -16.82 -11.04
N ALA A 786 -23.79 -16.08 -9.95
CA ALA A 786 -24.85 -15.18 -9.47
C ALA A 786 -24.31 -13.77 -9.25
N SER A 787 -25.15 -12.79 -9.57
CA SER A 787 -24.87 -11.38 -9.30
C SER A 787 -26.02 -10.71 -8.56
N PRO A 788 -26.34 -11.17 -7.34
CA PRO A 788 -27.49 -10.67 -6.59
C PRO A 788 -27.26 -9.22 -6.15
N ASP A 789 -28.32 -8.42 -6.19
CA ASP A 789 -28.31 -7.07 -5.61
C ASP A 789 -28.45 -7.16 -4.08
N LEU A 790 -27.31 -7.25 -3.39
CA LEU A 790 -27.25 -7.32 -1.93
C LEU A 790 -27.19 -5.92 -1.32
N ALA A 791 -28.16 -5.08 -1.66
CA ALA A 791 -28.26 -3.71 -1.14
C ALA A 791 -28.60 -3.69 0.37
N ASP A 792 -29.28 -4.73 0.86
CA ASP A 792 -29.57 -4.93 2.28
C ASP A 792 -28.40 -5.57 3.04
N ASP A 793 -28.11 -5.05 4.22
CA ASP A 793 -27.01 -5.54 5.07
C ASP A 793 -27.23 -6.97 5.55
N GLY A 794 -28.48 -7.35 5.81
CA GLY A 794 -28.87 -8.70 6.19
C GLY A 794 -28.60 -9.70 5.08
N ASP A 795 -28.98 -9.37 3.84
CA ASP A 795 -28.74 -10.24 2.67
C ASP A 795 -27.24 -10.35 2.33
N TYR A 796 -26.48 -9.25 2.41
CA TYR A 796 -25.02 -9.28 2.28
C TYR A 796 -24.40 -10.22 3.32
N MET A 797 -24.84 -10.11 4.58
CA MET A 797 -24.34 -10.95 5.66
C MET A 797 -24.77 -12.41 5.52
N ALA A 798 -25.99 -12.69 5.03
CA ALA A 798 -26.45 -14.04 4.74
C ALA A 798 -25.57 -14.69 3.67
N MET A 799 -25.27 -13.98 2.57
CA MET A 799 -24.36 -14.47 1.54
C MET A 799 -22.93 -14.67 2.07
N LEU A 800 -22.40 -13.72 2.85
CA LEU A 800 -21.06 -13.85 3.45
C LEU A 800 -20.96 -15.08 4.38
N LYS A 801 -22.03 -15.43 5.10
CA LYS A 801 -22.09 -16.66 5.90
C LYS A 801 -22.21 -17.92 5.04
N ALA A 802 -22.99 -17.86 3.96
CA ALA A 802 -23.24 -19.00 3.08
C ALA A 802 -22.05 -19.35 2.17
N CYS A 803 -21.24 -18.35 1.78
CA CYS A 803 -20.08 -18.57 0.91
C CYS A 803 -18.96 -19.36 1.60
N ASP A 804 -18.11 -20.00 0.81
CA ASP A 804 -17.00 -20.82 1.31
C ASP A 804 -15.69 -20.06 1.37
N ILE A 805 -15.45 -19.16 0.42
CA ILE A 805 -14.20 -18.42 0.25
C ILE A 805 -14.54 -16.96 -0.10
N VAL A 806 -13.82 -16.00 0.48
CA VAL A 806 -13.93 -14.60 0.09
C VAL A 806 -12.70 -14.18 -0.71
N CYS A 807 -12.93 -13.60 -1.89
CA CYS A 807 -11.87 -13.22 -2.80
C CYS A 807 -11.78 -11.70 -2.94
N SER A 808 -10.54 -11.19 -2.93
CA SER A 808 -10.20 -9.85 -3.41
C SER A 808 -9.05 -9.99 -4.41
N PRO A 809 -9.36 -10.09 -5.72
CA PRO A 809 -8.35 -10.08 -6.76
C PRO A 809 -7.48 -8.81 -6.66
N GLY A 810 -6.19 -8.93 -6.93
CA GLY A 810 -5.25 -7.82 -7.03
C GLY A 810 -3.97 -8.25 -7.74
N LEU A 811 -3.15 -7.31 -8.19
CA LEU A 811 -1.85 -7.57 -8.79
C LEU A 811 -0.73 -6.99 -7.90
N PRO A 812 0.54 -7.39 -8.07
CA PRO A 812 1.66 -6.81 -7.33
C PRO A 812 2.00 -5.40 -7.85
N ASP A 813 1.07 -4.46 -7.69
CA ASP A 813 1.16 -3.07 -8.10
C ASP A 813 1.08 -2.12 -6.88
N THR A 814 1.33 -0.84 -7.13
CA THR A 814 1.30 0.21 -6.10
C THR A 814 -0.09 0.33 -5.45
N PHE A 815 -1.16 0.10 -6.20
CA PHE A 815 -2.53 0.19 -5.70
C PHE A 815 -2.80 -0.84 -4.61
N ASN A 816 -2.50 -2.10 -4.90
CA ASN A 816 -2.69 -3.21 -3.96
C ASN A 816 -1.66 -3.18 -2.82
N ARG A 817 -0.49 -2.54 -3.01
CA ARG A 817 0.55 -2.42 -1.98
C ARG A 817 0.12 -1.62 -0.76
N PHE A 818 -0.63 -0.52 -0.95
CA PHE A 818 -1.02 0.38 0.14
C PHE A 818 -2.43 0.13 0.69
N ARG A 819 -3.11 -0.91 0.21
CA ARG A 819 -4.53 -1.15 0.51
C ARG A 819 -4.76 -2.38 1.37
N LEU A 820 -5.76 -2.30 2.24
CA LEU A 820 -6.36 -3.42 2.94
C LEU A 820 -7.87 -3.45 2.66
N PRO A 821 -8.36 -4.36 1.80
CA PRO A 821 -9.78 -4.47 1.51
C PRO A 821 -10.56 -4.95 2.76
N SER A 822 -11.45 -4.11 3.29
CA SER A 822 -12.23 -4.40 4.51
C SER A 822 -13.08 -5.69 4.44
N ARG A 823 -13.48 -6.11 3.23
CA ARG A 823 -14.18 -7.38 3.00
C ARG A 823 -13.38 -8.59 3.46
N LEU A 824 -12.05 -8.54 3.38
CA LEU A 824 -11.17 -9.63 3.79
C LEU A 824 -11.11 -9.74 5.32
N VAL A 825 -11.07 -8.61 6.02
CA VAL A 825 -11.03 -8.57 7.49
C VAL A 825 -12.24 -9.28 8.08
N LYS A 826 -13.44 -8.92 7.61
CA LYS A 826 -14.69 -9.51 8.13
C LYS A 826 -14.80 -11.01 7.81
N ALA A 827 -14.34 -11.42 6.63
CA ALA A 827 -14.27 -12.83 6.25
C ALA A 827 -13.34 -13.62 7.18
N MET A 828 -12.13 -13.10 7.43
CA MET A 828 -11.17 -13.72 8.34
C MET A 828 -11.71 -13.81 9.77
N ALA A 829 -12.34 -12.75 10.29
CA ALA A 829 -12.97 -12.76 11.62
C ALA A 829 -14.03 -13.86 11.77
N MET A 830 -14.78 -14.14 10.69
CA MET A 830 -15.77 -15.23 10.63
C MET A 830 -15.15 -16.62 10.36
N GLY A 831 -13.82 -16.72 10.27
CA GLY A 831 -13.12 -17.97 9.96
C GLY A 831 -13.30 -18.43 8.52
N LYS A 832 -13.64 -17.52 7.59
CA LYS A 832 -13.67 -17.81 6.16
C LYS A 832 -12.26 -17.62 5.59
N PRO A 833 -11.73 -18.59 4.84
CA PRO A 833 -10.47 -18.40 4.14
C PRO A 833 -10.62 -17.32 3.07
N ILE A 834 -9.54 -16.57 2.89
CA ILE A 834 -9.47 -15.50 1.93
C ILE A 834 -8.54 -15.85 0.77
N LEU A 835 -8.85 -15.30 -0.41
CA LEU A 835 -8.01 -15.36 -1.61
C LEU A 835 -7.63 -13.94 -2.03
N THR A 836 -6.33 -13.66 -2.08
CA THR A 836 -5.83 -12.34 -2.51
C THR A 836 -4.41 -12.44 -3.07
N CYS A 837 -3.84 -11.33 -3.54
CA CYS A 837 -2.47 -11.30 -4.08
C CYS A 837 -1.42 -11.15 -2.98
N ARG A 838 -0.18 -11.60 -3.23
CA ARG A 838 0.96 -11.39 -2.32
C ARG A 838 1.55 -9.98 -2.45
N CYS A 839 0.72 -8.97 -2.29
CA CYS A 839 1.09 -7.56 -2.29
C CYS A 839 0.36 -6.84 -1.15
N GLY A 840 1.01 -5.84 -0.53
CA GLY A 840 0.42 -5.06 0.55
C GLY A 840 0.00 -5.92 1.74
N PHE A 841 -1.30 -6.04 1.98
CA PHE A 841 -1.83 -6.93 3.02
C PHE A 841 -1.36 -8.37 2.88
N GLY A 842 -1.31 -8.90 1.65
CA GLY A 842 -0.86 -10.26 1.38
C GLY A 842 0.59 -10.54 1.79
N GLU A 843 1.43 -9.52 1.92
CA GLU A 843 2.82 -9.68 2.38
C GLU A 843 2.92 -9.99 3.89
N SER A 844 1.85 -9.75 4.65
CA SER A 844 1.78 -10.05 6.09
C SER A 844 1.13 -11.41 6.38
N LEU A 845 0.75 -12.12 5.31
CA LEU A 845 0.04 -13.39 5.36
C LEU A 845 0.93 -14.51 4.81
N GLU A 846 0.55 -15.75 5.11
CA GLU A 846 1.26 -16.94 4.67
C GLU A 846 0.33 -17.84 3.84
N HIS A 847 0.77 -18.12 2.61
CA HIS A 847 0.02 -18.92 1.63
C HIS A 847 -0.22 -20.33 2.15
N GLY A 848 -1.48 -20.78 2.14
CA GLY A 848 -1.88 -22.10 2.62
C GLY A 848 -1.84 -22.26 4.14
N VAL A 849 -1.58 -21.19 4.89
CA VAL A 849 -1.61 -21.16 6.35
C VAL A 849 -2.75 -20.31 6.86
N ASN A 850 -2.82 -19.01 6.53
CA ASN A 850 -3.89 -18.09 6.99
C ASN A 850 -4.59 -17.35 5.84
N ALA A 851 -4.10 -17.52 4.60
CA ALA A 851 -4.74 -17.06 3.38
C ALA A 851 -4.28 -17.90 2.18
N PHE A 852 -4.98 -17.80 1.05
CA PHE A 852 -4.50 -18.24 -0.26
C PHE A 852 -3.97 -17.04 -1.02
N LEU A 853 -2.65 -16.98 -1.18
CA LEU A 853 -1.95 -15.86 -1.82
C LEU A 853 -1.57 -16.19 -3.26
N MET A 854 -1.88 -15.29 -4.19
CA MET A 854 -1.53 -15.42 -5.60
C MET A 854 -0.36 -14.52 -5.96
N ASP A 855 0.54 -15.02 -6.79
CA ASP A 855 1.75 -14.33 -7.22
C ASP A 855 1.64 -13.92 -8.71
N GLY A 856 1.97 -12.66 -8.99
CA GLY A 856 2.01 -12.12 -10.35
C GLY A 856 0.64 -12.05 -11.05
N ASP A 857 0.70 -11.87 -12.37
CA ASP A 857 -0.43 -11.76 -13.29
C ASP A 857 -0.76 -13.08 -14.00
N SER A 858 -0.15 -14.20 -13.57
CA SER A 858 -0.32 -15.51 -14.19
C SER A 858 -1.65 -16.18 -13.81
N PRO A 859 -2.59 -16.36 -14.77
CA PRO A 859 -3.85 -17.02 -14.46
C PRO A 859 -3.68 -18.48 -13.99
N THR A 860 -2.63 -19.16 -14.44
CA THR A 860 -2.35 -20.55 -14.05
C THR A 860 -1.88 -20.66 -12.60
N ALA A 861 -1.06 -19.71 -12.14
CA ALA A 861 -0.65 -19.66 -10.73
C ALA A 861 -1.86 -19.41 -9.81
N TRP A 862 -2.74 -18.50 -10.23
CA TRP A 862 -4.00 -18.24 -9.54
C TRP A 862 -4.90 -19.47 -9.52
N ALA A 863 -5.02 -20.18 -10.63
CA ALA A 863 -5.84 -21.37 -10.76
C ALA A 863 -5.41 -22.49 -9.79
N ALA A 864 -4.09 -22.67 -9.60
CA ALA A 864 -3.56 -23.65 -8.65
C ALA A 864 -3.96 -23.30 -7.20
N GLY A 865 -3.89 -22.04 -6.83
CA GLY A 865 -4.32 -21.57 -5.51
C GLY A 865 -5.83 -21.65 -5.29
N ILE A 866 -6.64 -21.35 -6.32
CA ILE A 866 -8.09 -21.57 -6.31
C ILE A 866 -8.39 -23.07 -6.11
N ALA A 867 -7.73 -23.95 -6.86
CA ALA A 867 -7.90 -25.40 -6.71
C ALA A 867 -7.52 -25.89 -5.30
N ALA A 868 -6.43 -25.38 -4.72
CA ALA A 868 -6.06 -25.75 -3.35
C ALA A 868 -7.09 -25.30 -2.31
N SER A 869 -7.82 -24.20 -2.58
CA SER A 869 -8.86 -23.66 -1.69
C SER A 869 -10.17 -24.46 -1.70
N THR A 870 -10.39 -25.31 -2.70
CA THR A 870 -11.58 -26.18 -2.75
C THR A 870 -11.47 -27.40 -1.85
N GLU A 871 -10.26 -27.75 -1.40
CA GLU A 871 -10.04 -28.88 -0.50
C GLU A 871 -10.61 -28.60 0.90
N PRO A 872 -11.59 -29.38 1.42
CA PRO A 872 -12.32 -29.05 2.65
C PRO A 872 -11.44 -28.88 3.89
N GLU A 873 -10.50 -29.78 4.14
CA GLU A 873 -9.61 -29.72 5.31
C GLU A 873 -8.67 -28.52 5.25
N THR A 874 -8.10 -28.26 4.06
CA THR A 874 -7.24 -27.09 3.83
C THR A 874 -8.04 -25.80 4.03
N ARG A 875 -9.24 -25.71 3.45
CA ARG A 875 -10.14 -24.56 3.58
C ARG A 875 -10.47 -24.28 5.05
N ALA A 876 -10.85 -25.30 5.81
CA ALA A 876 -11.16 -25.18 7.24
C ALA A 876 -9.94 -24.76 8.07
N ARG A 877 -8.76 -25.34 7.82
CA ARG A 877 -7.51 -25.00 8.51
C ARG A 877 -7.09 -23.55 8.22
N VAL A 878 -7.09 -23.15 6.96
CA VAL A 878 -6.73 -21.79 6.54
C VAL A 878 -7.70 -20.76 7.11
N GLY A 879 -9.01 -21.05 7.08
CA GLY A 879 -10.03 -20.19 7.68
C GLY A 879 -9.84 -20.00 9.20
N ARG A 880 -9.56 -21.08 9.94
CA ARG A 880 -9.29 -21.03 11.38
C ARG A 880 -8.05 -20.19 11.72
N ASN A 881 -6.96 -20.41 10.99
CA ASN A 881 -5.73 -19.64 11.17
C ASN A 881 -5.91 -18.17 10.76
N GLY A 882 -6.69 -17.91 9.70
CA GLY A 882 -7.11 -16.56 9.32
C GLY A 882 -7.89 -15.86 10.43
N LYS A 883 -8.79 -16.57 11.11
CA LYS A 883 -9.49 -16.04 12.29
C LYS A 883 -8.56 -15.68 13.44
N ASN A 884 -7.59 -16.54 13.75
CA ASN A 884 -6.59 -16.27 14.79
C ASN A 884 -5.74 -15.04 14.44
N TYR A 885 -5.34 -14.91 13.17
CA TYR A 885 -4.64 -13.72 12.69
C TYR A 885 -5.53 -12.47 12.83
N ALA A 886 -6.80 -12.55 12.45
CA ALA A 886 -7.74 -11.44 12.58
C ALA A 886 -8.00 -11.04 14.03
N LEU A 887 -8.08 -11.99 14.96
CA LEU A 887 -8.25 -11.71 16.38
C LEU A 887 -7.07 -10.91 16.95
N ALA A 888 -5.84 -11.21 16.51
CA ALA A 888 -4.64 -10.53 16.96
C ALA A 888 -4.44 -9.13 16.33
N ASN A 889 -5.02 -8.86 15.17
CA ASN A 889 -4.69 -7.65 14.38
C ASN A 889 -5.89 -6.74 14.04
N PHE A 890 -7.12 -7.26 14.13
CA PHE A 890 -8.33 -6.56 13.67
C PHE A 890 -9.44 -6.54 14.74
N ASP A 891 -9.19 -7.01 15.95
CA ASP A 891 -10.14 -6.83 17.06
C ASP A 891 -10.31 -5.34 17.36
N SER A 892 -11.55 -4.87 17.31
CA SER A 892 -11.87 -3.46 17.47
C SER A 892 -11.49 -2.88 18.83
N ASP A 893 -11.53 -3.68 19.91
CA ASP A 893 -11.18 -3.22 21.24
C ASP A 893 -9.66 -3.03 21.36
N LEU A 894 -8.86 -3.93 20.76
CA LEU A 894 -7.39 -3.81 20.73
C LEU A 894 -6.96 -2.58 19.93
N VAL A 895 -7.49 -2.42 18.71
CA VAL A 895 -7.15 -1.28 17.84
C VAL A 895 -7.62 0.05 18.46
N ALA A 896 -8.78 0.07 19.13
CA ALA A 896 -9.25 1.25 19.84
C ALA A 896 -8.38 1.62 21.05
N ALA A 897 -7.85 0.62 21.77
CA ALA A 897 -6.92 0.84 22.87
C ALA A 897 -5.62 1.48 22.37
N ASP A 898 -5.02 0.92 21.32
CA ASP A 898 -3.80 1.48 20.71
C ASP A 898 -4.01 2.91 20.21
N LEU A 899 -5.15 3.18 19.55
CA LEU A 899 -5.50 4.52 19.08
C LEU A 899 -5.70 5.50 20.25
N LYS A 900 -6.37 5.06 21.32
CA LYS A 900 -6.57 5.87 22.52
C LYS A 900 -5.24 6.20 23.18
N ASP A 901 -4.34 5.23 23.33
CA ASP A 901 -3.04 5.43 23.97
C ASP A 901 -2.14 6.37 23.15
N ALA A 902 -2.19 6.26 21.82
CA ALA A 902 -1.55 7.21 20.92
C ALA A 902 -2.11 8.63 21.09
N ILE A 903 -3.44 8.77 21.22
CA ILE A 903 -4.09 10.06 21.48
C ILE A 903 -3.73 10.63 22.86
N VAL A 904 -3.67 9.80 23.90
CA VAL A 904 -3.25 10.22 25.26
C VAL A 904 -1.83 10.76 25.22
N THR A 905 -0.91 10.00 24.60
CA THR A 905 0.49 10.41 24.41
C THR A 905 0.58 11.71 23.62
N LEU A 906 -0.23 11.82 22.56
CA LEU A 906 -0.32 13.03 21.76
C LEU A 906 -0.74 14.21 22.64
N LEU A 907 -1.85 14.13 23.35
CA LEU A 907 -2.37 15.24 24.17
C LEU A 907 -1.41 15.65 25.31
N ALA A 908 -0.55 14.74 25.78
CA ALA A 908 0.46 15.03 26.81
C ALA A 908 1.68 15.84 26.30
N THR A 909 1.93 15.87 24.99
CA THR A 909 3.04 16.64 24.40
C THR A 909 2.61 18.07 24.04
N PRO A 910 3.48 19.09 24.07
CA PRO A 910 3.14 20.41 23.53
C PRO A 910 2.73 20.30 22.05
N GLY A 911 1.51 20.71 21.71
CA GLY A 911 1.00 20.59 20.35
C GLY A 911 1.66 21.60 19.40
N ARG A 912 1.89 21.19 18.15
CA ARG A 912 2.22 22.13 17.06
C ARG A 912 1.06 23.11 16.90
N ARG A 913 1.29 24.39 17.15
CA ARG A 913 0.33 25.45 16.83
C ARG A 913 0.40 25.73 15.33
N ILE A 914 -0.71 26.20 14.76
CA ILE A 914 -0.75 26.78 13.42
C ILE A 914 0.21 27.99 13.45
N GLY A 915 1.46 27.78 13.03
CA GLY A 915 2.56 28.77 13.10
C GLY A 915 3.96 28.20 13.37
N ASP A 916 4.08 27.03 14.01
CA ASP A 916 5.39 26.49 14.45
C ASP A 916 6.24 25.88 13.31
N SER A 917 5.66 25.70 12.11
CA SER A 917 6.29 25.01 10.97
C SER A 917 7.02 25.94 9.99
N ILE A 918 7.11 27.24 10.27
CA ILE A 918 7.82 28.21 9.45
C ILE A 918 8.99 28.72 10.29
N VAL A 919 10.21 28.28 9.97
CA VAL A 919 11.43 28.80 10.60
C VAL A 919 11.49 30.31 10.31
N PRO A 920 11.53 31.18 11.33
CA PRO A 920 11.66 32.61 11.11
C PRO A 920 13.11 32.93 10.73
N SER A 921 13.34 33.35 9.49
CA SER A 921 14.49 34.18 9.13
C SER A 921 14.13 35.64 9.43
N GLU A 922 15.03 36.38 10.06
CA GLU A 922 14.82 37.69 10.72
C GLU A 922 14.34 38.88 9.86
N GLU A 923 13.77 38.68 8.68
CA GLU A 923 13.09 39.73 7.92
C GLU A 923 11.68 39.27 7.54
N GLN A 924 10.68 39.54 8.38
CA GLN A 924 9.31 39.81 7.95
C GLN A 924 8.39 40.18 9.12
N SER A 925 8.01 41.46 9.17
CA SER A 925 6.72 41.87 9.73
C SER A 925 5.59 41.44 8.79
N ASP A 926 4.47 41.00 9.36
CA ASP A 926 3.14 40.83 8.73
C ASP A 926 2.77 39.52 8.02
N PHE A 927 3.33 38.36 8.40
CA PHE A 927 2.78 37.07 7.93
C PHE A 927 1.49 36.63 8.68
N THR A 928 1.26 37.10 9.91
CA THR A 928 0.12 36.66 10.75
C THR A 928 -1.23 37.28 10.35
N ALA A 929 -1.24 38.25 9.43
CA ALA A 929 -2.45 38.95 8.97
C ALA A 929 -3.19 38.24 7.80
N ASN A 930 -2.52 37.35 7.06
CA ASN A 930 -3.03 36.88 5.75
C ASN A 930 -3.82 35.55 5.76
N VAL A 931 -3.90 34.83 6.90
CA VAL A 931 -4.73 33.60 7.00
C VAL A 931 -6.24 33.91 7.17
N LYS A 932 -6.62 35.20 7.24
CA LYS A 932 -8.03 35.62 7.37
C LYS A 932 -8.85 35.64 6.08
N LEU A 933 -8.27 35.39 4.90
CA LEU A 933 -8.98 35.57 3.63
C LEU A 933 -9.67 34.32 3.03
N LEU A 934 -9.51 33.13 3.62
CA LEU A 934 -10.04 31.88 3.04
C LEU A 934 -11.43 31.45 3.53
N LEU A 935 -12.09 32.23 4.39
CA LEU A 935 -13.42 31.90 4.92
C LEU A 935 -14.32 33.15 4.99
N LEU A 936 -15.01 33.48 3.90
CA LEU A 936 -16.20 34.33 3.93
C LEU A 936 -17.34 33.68 3.11
N PRO A 937 -18.59 33.66 3.61
CA PRO A 937 -19.68 32.91 3.01
C PRO A 937 -20.36 33.71 1.90
N TYR A 938 -20.78 33.05 0.81
CA TYR A 938 -21.72 33.64 -0.17
C TYR A 938 -22.70 32.58 -0.68
N GLY A 939 -23.94 33.05 -0.89
CA GLY A 939 -25.18 32.26 -0.82
C GLY A 939 -25.58 31.49 -2.07
N ARG A 940 -26.59 30.64 -1.86
CA ARG A 940 -27.20 29.65 -2.77
C ARG A 940 -27.95 30.29 -3.94
N ASN A 941 -27.76 29.75 -5.16
CA ASN A 941 -28.79 29.18 -6.05
C ASN A 941 -28.22 28.93 -7.46
N SER A 942 -28.77 27.94 -8.15
CA SER A 942 -28.14 27.16 -9.24
C SER A 942 -28.70 27.41 -10.65
N ARG A 943 -27.84 27.74 -11.64
CA ARG A 943 -27.73 27.30 -13.08
C ARG A 943 -26.80 28.27 -13.89
N PRO A 944 -26.27 27.88 -15.08
CA PRO A 944 -24.97 27.23 -15.34
C PRO A 944 -23.77 28.19 -15.52
N ALA A 945 -22.55 27.62 -15.50
CA ALA A 945 -21.25 28.29 -15.42
C ALA A 945 -20.84 29.20 -16.59
N SER A 946 -21.58 29.24 -17.71
CA SER A 946 -21.16 29.95 -18.92
C SER A 946 -21.33 31.47 -18.83
N MET A 947 -22.52 32.02 -18.49
CA MET A 947 -22.70 33.48 -18.37
C MET A 947 -21.84 34.05 -17.24
N ARG A 948 -21.70 33.30 -16.16
CA ARG A 948 -20.87 33.73 -15.03
C ARG A 948 -19.41 33.90 -15.43
N SER A 949 -18.90 33.05 -16.32
CA SER A 949 -17.55 33.20 -16.90
C SER A 949 -17.43 34.47 -17.77
N ALA A 950 -18.46 34.81 -18.54
CA ALA A 950 -18.48 36.08 -19.28
C ALA A 950 -18.58 37.29 -18.36
N LEU A 951 -19.42 37.25 -17.33
CA LEU A 951 -19.59 38.31 -16.33
C LEU A 951 -18.33 38.53 -15.49
N LEU A 952 -17.58 37.47 -15.20
CA LEU A 952 -16.24 37.57 -14.61
C LEU A 952 -15.27 38.32 -15.55
N LYS A 953 -15.31 38.06 -16.86
CA LYS A 953 -14.46 38.79 -17.81
C LYS A 953 -14.86 40.27 -17.92
N VAL A 954 -16.15 40.56 -17.84
CA VAL A 954 -16.68 41.93 -17.77
C VAL A 954 -16.23 42.64 -16.49
N SER A 955 -16.20 41.92 -15.35
CA SER A 955 -15.78 42.47 -14.06
C SER A 955 -14.28 42.76 -13.97
N GLU A 956 -13.45 41.96 -14.62
CA GLU A 956 -12.00 42.20 -14.72
C GLU A 956 -11.64 43.51 -15.42
N THR A 957 -12.53 44.01 -16.28
CA THR A 957 -12.25 45.11 -17.21
C THR A 957 -13.13 46.34 -16.98
N THR A 958 -14.25 46.19 -16.26
CA THR A 958 -15.19 47.28 -15.98
C THR A 958 -15.51 47.32 -14.49
N TYR A 959 -15.23 48.45 -13.85
CA TYR A 959 -15.38 48.61 -12.39
C TYR A 959 -16.84 48.65 -11.89
N CYS A 960 -17.83 48.87 -12.78
CA CYS A 960 -19.26 48.83 -12.45
C CYS A 960 -20.13 48.71 -13.71
N LEU A 961 -21.07 47.76 -13.75
CA LEU A 961 -22.17 47.74 -14.73
C LEU A 961 -23.15 48.87 -14.39
N ASP A 962 -23.70 49.55 -15.41
CA ASP A 962 -24.66 50.63 -15.20
C ASP A 962 -26.09 50.18 -15.55
N THR A 963 -26.32 49.82 -16.81
CA THR A 963 -27.61 49.28 -17.27
C THR A 963 -27.43 47.89 -17.90
N VAL A 964 -28.24 46.92 -17.47
CA VAL A 964 -28.30 45.57 -18.08
C VAL A 964 -29.63 45.39 -18.81
N VAL A 965 -29.58 44.96 -20.06
CA VAL A 965 -30.76 44.53 -20.82
C VAL A 965 -30.60 43.04 -21.11
N HIS A 966 -31.49 42.19 -20.60
CA HIS A 966 -31.42 40.74 -20.73
C HIS A 966 -32.65 40.23 -21.48
N LEU A 967 -32.44 39.74 -22.72
CA LEU A 967 -33.49 39.22 -23.59
C LEU A 967 -33.52 37.69 -23.51
N GLY A 968 -34.71 37.12 -23.28
CA GLY A 968 -34.88 35.69 -23.03
C GLY A 968 -34.50 35.28 -21.60
N ALA A 969 -34.82 36.14 -20.63
CA ALA A 969 -34.26 36.05 -19.28
C ALA A 969 -34.70 34.80 -18.48
N GLY A 970 -35.80 34.11 -18.86
CA GLY A 970 -36.32 32.96 -18.12
C GLY A 970 -36.50 33.26 -16.62
N PRO A 971 -36.03 32.40 -15.70
CA PRO A 971 -36.04 32.69 -14.26
C PRO A 971 -34.94 33.67 -13.80
N CYS A 972 -34.06 34.11 -14.71
CA CYS A 972 -32.94 35.04 -14.50
C CYS A 972 -32.01 34.65 -13.32
N GLY A 973 -31.32 33.52 -13.46
CA GLY A 973 -30.39 33.01 -12.43
C GLY A 973 -29.19 33.93 -12.17
N GLU A 974 -28.86 34.81 -13.12
CA GLU A 974 -27.73 35.73 -13.08
C GLU A 974 -28.04 37.06 -12.36
N LEU A 975 -29.25 37.22 -11.80
CA LEU A 975 -29.70 38.47 -11.18
C LEU A 975 -28.77 38.96 -10.06
N GLU A 976 -28.31 38.04 -9.21
CA GLU A 976 -27.35 38.38 -8.14
C GLU A 976 -25.99 38.81 -8.69
N ASP A 977 -25.53 38.20 -9.77
CA ASP A 977 -24.26 38.55 -10.39
C ASP A 977 -24.33 39.95 -11.03
N TYR A 978 -25.44 40.31 -11.69
CA TYR A 978 -25.66 41.67 -12.19
C TYR A 978 -25.62 42.72 -11.08
N LEU A 979 -26.31 42.45 -9.96
CA LEU A 979 -26.33 43.34 -8.79
C LEU A 979 -24.94 43.48 -8.14
N ARG A 980 -24.17 42.38 -8.04
CA ARG A 980 -22.79 42.40 -7.50
C ARG A 980 -21.84 43.20 -8.38
N LEU A 981 -22.03 43.17 -9.70
CA LEU A 981 -21.28 43.99 -10.64
C LEU A 981 -21.75 45.45 -10.67
N GLY A 982 -22.70 45.82 -9.79
CA GLY A 982 -23.12 47.20 -9.58
C GLY A 982 -24.18 47.70 -10.55
N ALA A 983 -24.83 46.81 -11.32
CA ALA A 983 -25.91 47.17 -12.23
C ALA A 983 -26.99 47.98 -11.51
N ARG A 984 -27.13 49.24 -11.89
CA ARG A 984 -28.06 50.19 -11.27
C ARG A 984 -29.47 50.06 -11.85
N ARG A 985 -29.55 49.62 -13.11
CA ARG A 985 -30.79 49.43 -13.84
C ARG A 985 -30.75 48.12 -14.62
N MET A 986 -31.87 47.41 -14.65
CA MET A 986 -32.03 46.12 -15.32
C MET A 986 -33.38 46.07 -16.03
N VAL A 987 -33.36 45.68 -17.30
CA VAL A 987 -34.57 45.39 -18.06
C VAL A 987 -34.53 43.93 -18.49
N LEU A 988 -35.42 43.14 -17.91
CA LEU A 988 -35.54 41.70 -18.17
C LEU A 988 -36.72 41.49 -19.13
N VAL A 989 -36.48 40.84 -20.26
CA VAL A 989 -37.50 40.61 -21.29
C VAL A 989 -37.71 39.11 -21.45
N GLU A 990 -38.96 38.67 -21.32
CA GLU A 990 -39.34 37.26 -21.40
C GLU A 990 -40.73 37.11 -22.04
N ALA A 991 -40.95 36.03 -22.79
CA ALA A 991 -42.18 35.77 -23.53
C ALA A 991 -43.19 34.95 -22.72
N LEU A 992 -42.70 33.96 -21.95
CA LEU A 992 -43.55 33.01 -21.24
C LEU A 992 -44.18 33.64 -20.00
N GLY A 993 -45.52 33.69 -19.97
CA GLY A 993 -46.28 34.36 -18.91
C GLY A 993 -45.99 33.84 -17.50
N GLU A 994 -45.70 32.54 -17.34
CA GLU A 994 -45.34 31.95 -16.04
C GLU A 994 -43.97 32.42 -15.54
N GLU A 995 -42.98 32.55 -16.43
CA GLU A 995 -41.65 33.07 -16.08
C GLU A 995 -41.69 34.57 -15.84
N VAL A 996 -42.45 35.32 -16.65
CA VAL A 996 -42.73 36.74 -16.39
C VAL A 996 -43.35 36.93 -15.00
N ALA A 997 -44.32 36.10 -14.61
CA ALA A 997 -44.93 36.20 -13.28
C ALA A 997 -43.93 35.94 -12.14
N LYS A 998 -42.91 35.11 -12.37
CA LYS A 998 -41.81 34.90 -11.42
C LYS A 998 -40.87 36.11 -11.40
N LEU A 999 -40.47 36.62 -12.56
CA LEU A 999 -39.58 37.77 -12.68
C LEU A 999 -40.20 39.06 -12.11
N ARG A 1000 -41.51 39.27 -12.27
CA ARG A 1000 -42.22 40.46 -11.74
C ARG A 1000 -42.12 40.60 -10.22
N LYS A 1001 -41.74 39.54 -9.50
CA LYS A 1001 -41.43 39.62 -8.06
C LYS A 1001 -40.19 40.47 -7.76
N PHE A 1002 -39.30 40.65 -8.74
CA PHE A 1002 -38.10 41.46 -8.63
C PHE A 1002 -38.29 42.89 -9.15
N GLU A 1003 -39.44 43.22 -9.77
CA GLU A 1003 -39.73 44.61 -10.14
C GLU A 1003 -39.81 45.47 -8.89
N ASP A 1004 -39.14 46.63 -8.93
CA ASP A 1004 -39.17 47.58 -7.83
C ASP A 1004 -39.92 48.86 -8.20
N ALA A 1005 -40.52 49.50 -7.20
CA ALA A 1005 -41.27 50.74 -7.38
C ALA A 1005 -40.36 51.93 -7.78
N ALA A 1006 -39.05 51.80 -7.56
CA ALA A 1006 -38.03 52.76 -7.98
C ALA A 1006 -37.68 52.66 -9.48
N GLY A 1007 -38.20 51.64 -10.17
CA GLY A 1007 -38.00 51.41 -11.60
C GLY A 1007 -36.60 50.95 -11.98
N ARG A 1008 -35.80 50.44 -11.03
CA ARG A 1008 -34.46 49.90 -11.28
C ARG A 1008 -34.51 48.55 -11.95
N ILE A 1009 -35.52 47.72 -11.66
CA ILE A 1009 -35.75 46.45 -12.36
C ILE A 1009 -37.11 46.54 -13.04
N ARG A 1010 -37.13 46.40 -14.37
CA ARG A 1010 -38.37 46.36 -15.16
C ARG A 1010 -38.45 45.05 -15.93
N VAL A 1011 -39.61 44.41 -15.88
CA VAL A 1011 -39.89 43.15 -16.57
C VAL A 1011 -40.88 43.42 -17.69
N ARG A 1012 -40.47 43.18 -18.93
CA ARG A 1012 -41.36 43.29 -20.10
C ARG A 1012 -41.74 41.92 -20.61
N GLN A 1013 -43.05 41.68 -20.75
CA GLN A 1013 -43.54 40.48 -21.43
C GLN A 1013 -43.60 40.73 -22.93
N ALA A 1014 -42.59 40.26 -23.67
CA ALA A 1014 -42.51 40.47 -25.11
C ALA A 1014 -41.56 39.45 -25.77
N VAL A 1015 -41.74 39.23 -27.07
CA VAL A 1015 -40.77 38.51 -27.91
C VAL A 1015 -40.03 39.52 -28.78
N VAL A 1016 -38.71 39.38 -28.92
CA VAL A 1016 -37.90 40.31 -29.71
C VAL A 1016 -37.90 39.89 -31.17
N ALA A 1017 -38.22 40.81 -32.08
CA ALA A 1017 -38.24 40.55 -33.53
C ALA A 1017 -37.83 41.81 -34.33
N GLU A 1018 -37.65 41.66 -35.64
CA GLU A 1018 -37.26 42.75 -36.55
C GLU A 1018 -38.28 43.89 -36.63
N LYS A 1019 -39.57 43.59 -36.44
CA LYS A 1019 -40.68 44.56 -36.43
C LYS A 1019 -41.73 44.16 -35.39
N ALA A 1020 -42.39 45.15 -34.81
CA ALA A 1020 -43.51 44.93 -33.90
C ALA A 1020 -44.75 44.46 -34.68
N CYS A 1021 -45.22 43.25 -34.39
CA CYS A 1021 -46.45 42.67 -34.92
C CYS A 1021 -46.99 41.58 -33.98
N GLU A 1022 -48.22 41.13 -34.22
CA GLU A 1022 -48.81 40.02 -33.47
C GLU A 1022 -48.53 38.71 -34.21
N LYS A 1023 -47.92 37.72 -33.54
CA LYS A 1023 -47.58 36.41 -34.12
C LYS A 1023 -48.02 35.27 -33.22
N THR A 1024 -48.29 34.11 -33.81
CA THR A 1024 -48.59 32.88 -33.06
C THR A 1024 -47.33 32.04 -32.89
N ALA A 1025 -46.93 31.79 -31.64
CA ALA A 1025 -45.84 30.90 -31.28
C ALA A 1025 -46.36 29.50 -30.92
N VAL A 1026 -45.53 28.47 -31.09
CA VAL A 1026 -45.78 27.08 -30.71
C VAL A 1026 -44.77 26.67 -29.63
N ILE A 1027 -45.28 26.11 -28.54
CA ILE A 1027 -44.51 25.58 -27.42
C ILE A 1027 -44.27 24.09 -27.64
N TYR A 1028 -43.03 23.63 -27.47
CA TYR A 1028 -42.60 22.24 -27.57
C TYR A 1028 -42.11 21.73 -26.21
N ARG A 1029 -42.40 20.46 -25.89
CA ARG A 1029 -41.99 19.78 -24.64
C ARG A 1029 -41.23 18.49 -24.94
N ASN A 1030 -40.21 18.19 -24.14
CA ASN A 1030 -39.46 16.94 -24.21
C ASN A 1030 -40.07 15.88 -23.27
N VAL A 1031 -40.42 14.70 -23.80
CA VAL A 1031 -41.24 13.70 -23.08
C VAL A 1031 -40.41 12.61 -22.36
N ARG A 1032 -39.07 12.60 -22.48
CA ARG A 1032 -38.20 11.54 -21.91
C ARG A 1032 -37.56 11.83 -20.55
N GLU A 1033 -37.58 13.07 -20.07
CA GLU A 1033 -37.04 13.44 -18.77
C GLU A 1033 -38.18 13.79 -17.82
N ASP A 1034 -38.20 13.17 -16.64
CA ASP A 1034 -39.16 13.48 -15.56
C ASP A 1034 -38.97 14.89 -14.96
N SER A 1035 -38.03 15.68 -15.49
CA SER A 1035 -37.85 17.08 -15.13
C SER A 1035 -38.77 17.97 -15.95
N ARG A 1036 -39.69 18.68 -15.29
CA ARG A 1036 -40.64 19.66 -15.84
C ARG A 1036 -40.01 20.90 -16.51
N ASP A 1037 -38.72 20.88 -16.83
CA ASP A 1037 -37.87 22.09 -16.92
C ASP A 1037 -37.35 22.43 -18.33
N GLN A 1038 -37.76 21.71 -19.38
CA GLN A 1038 -37.34 22.04 -20.74
C GLN A 1038 -38.54 22.27 -21.66
N ILE A 1039 -38.92 23.55 -21.76
CA ILE A 1039 -39.99 24.06 -22.62
C ILE A 1039 -39.34 24.97 -23.68
N PHE A 1040 -39.65 24.75 -24.96
CA PHE A 1040 -39.09 25.53 -26.07
C PHE A 1040 -40.20 26.28 -26.80
N LEU A 1041 -40.05 27.59 -27.01
CA LEU A 1041 -41.02 28.42 -27.71
C LEU A 1041 -40.48 28.81 -29.09
N SER A 1042 -41.23 28.53 -30.17
CA SER A 1042 -40.85 28.93 -31.53
C SER A 1042 -41.99 29.60 -32.29
N LEU A 1043 -41.69 30.68 -33.03
CA LEU A 1043 -42.64 31.37 -33.90
C LEU A 1043 -42.84 30.68 -35.26
N ASP A 1044 -41.85 29.93 -35.74
CA ASP A 1044 -41.97 29.03 -36.90
C ASP A 1044 -41.48 27.62 -36.52
N PRO A 1045 -42.25 26.56 -36.81
CA PRO A 1045 -41.88 25.20 -36.40
C PRO A 1045 -40.60 24.77 -37.12
N PRO A 1046 -39.52 24.37 -36.41
CA PRO A 1046 -38.28 23.94 -37.05
C PRO A 1046 -38.50 22.56 -37.64
N ARG A 1047 -39.05 22.50 -38.86
CA ARG A 1047 -39.39 21.25 -39.56
C ARG A 1047 -38.27 20.19 -39.55
N PRO A 1048 -36.98 20.55 -39.74
CA PRO A 1048 -35.89 19.56 -39.66
C PRO A 1048 -35.61 19.03 -38.25
N CYS A 1049 -35.95 19.78 -37.19
CA CYS A 1049 -35.72 19.36 -35.81
C CYS A 1049 -36.72 18.28 -35.36
N LEU A 1050 -37.98 18.38 -35.80
CA LEU A 1050 -39.02 17.41 -35.46
C LEU A 1050 -38.79 16.03 -36.12
N GLU A 1051 -38.05 15.97 -37.23
CA GLU A 1051 -37.67 14.71 -37.90
C GLU A 1051 -36.52 13.97 -37.20
N HIS A 1052 -35.70 14.67 -36.39
CA HIS A 1052 -34.49 14.12 -35.77
C HIS A 1052 -34.53 14.03 -34.24
N LEU A 1053 -35.57 14.57 -33.60
CA LEU A 1053 -35.79 14.53 -32.16
C LEU A 1053 -37.14 13.85 -31.84
N PRO A 1054 -37.20 12.51 -31.78
CA PRO A 1054 -38.45 11.76 -31.67
C PRO A 1054 -39.18 11.92 -30.32
N ASN A 1055 -38.60 12.65 -29.37
CA ASN A 1055 -39.14 12.86 -28.02
C ASN A 1055 -39.62 14.30 -27.78
N PHE A 1056 -39.74 15.13 -28.82
CA PHE A 1056 -40.24 16.51 -28.71
C PHE A 1056 -41.64 16.63 -29.31
N GLU A 1057 -42.62 17.02 -28.49
CA GLU A 1057 -44.02 17.15 -28.90
C GLU A 1057 -44.48 18.61 -28.84
N ALA A 1058 -45.27 19.04 -29.83
CA ALA A 1058 -45.92 20.34 -29.80
C ALA A 1058 -47.00 20.35 -28.72
N ALA A 1059 -46.77 21.11 -27.65
CA ALA A 1059 -47.60 21.13 -26.46
C ALA A 1059 -48.75 22.15 -26.56
N GLU A 1060 -48.49 23.36 -27.06
CA GLU A 1060 -49.50 24.44 -27.08
C GLU A 1060 -49.17 25.52 -28.12
N LYS A 1061 -50.16 26.26 -28.63
CA LYS A 1061 -49.95 27.46 -29.43
C LYS A 1061 -50.39 28.69 -28.65
N ILE A 1062 -49.55 29.71 -28.58
CA ILE A 1062 -49.84 30.96 -27.88
C ILE A 1062 -49.67 32.16 -28.82
N THR A 1063 -50.53 33.17 -28.69
CA THR A 1063 -50.35 34.44 -29.42
C THR A 1063 -49.46 35.36 -28.59
N VAL A 1064 -48.42 35.91 -29.21
CA VAL A 1064 -47.43 36.78 -28.57
C VAL A 1064 -47.24 38.06 -29.37
N THR A 1065 -47.06 39.17 -28.65
CA THR A 1065 -46.74 40.47 -29.23
C THR A 1065 -45.22 40.61 -29.36
N THR A 1066 -44.74 41.02 -30.55
CA THR A 1066 -43.30 41.25 -30.77
C THR A 1066 -42.91 42.72 -30.59
N THR A 1067 -41.66 42.98 -30.23
CA THR A 1067 -41.05 44.33 -30.10
C THR A 1067 -39.62 44.32 -30.63
N THR A 1068 -39.06 45.49 -30.93
CA THR A 1068 -37.65 45.62 -31.38
C THR A 1068 -36.69 45.97 -30.24
N ILE A 1069 -35.39 45.70 -30.40
CA ILE A 1069 -34.37 46.10 -29.39
C ILE A 1069 -34.35 47.62 -29.20
N SER A 1070 -34.56 48.40 -30.26
CA SER A 1070 -34.68 49.87 -30.20
C SER A 1070 -35.83 50.30 -29.28
N GLU A 1071 -37.03 49.75 -29.45
CA GLU A 1071 -38.20 50.04 -28.61
C GLU A 1071 -38.03 49.59 -27.15
N ILE A 1072 -37.25 48.53 -26.92
CA ILE A 1072 -36.87 48.11 -25.56
C ILE A 1072 -35.98 49.17 -24.92
N CYS A 1073 -34.98 49.66 -25.66
CA CYS A 1073 -34.02 50.66 -25.20
C CYS A 1073 -34.61 52.07 -25.10
N ASP A 1074 -35.69 52.36 -25.81
CA ASP A 1074 -36.34 53.66 -25.81
C ASP A 1074 -36.94 54.00 -24.42
N GLY A 1075 -36.59 55.19 -23.92
CA GLY A 1075 -36.96 55.63 -22.58
C GLY A 1075 -36.12 55.04 -21.45
N ILE A 1076 -35.04 54.30 -21.75
CA ILE A 1076 -34.04 53.85 -20.78
C ILE A 1076 -32.83 54.80 -20.82
N ASP A 1077 -32.42 55.31 -19.65
CA ASP A 1077 -31.19 56.10 -19.51
C ASP A 1077 -29.96 55.19 -19.56
N MET A 1078 -29.30 55.18 -20.72
CA MET A 1078 -28.11 54.38 -21.01
C MET A 1078 -26.85 55.25 -21.21
N ALA A 1079 -26.77 56.40 -20.53
CA ALA A 1079 -25.63 57.31 -20.64
C ALA A 1079 -24.34 56.80 -19.93
N GLY A 1080 -24.45 55.79 -19.07
CA GLY A 1080 -23.31 55.24 -18.34
C GLY A 1080 -22.37 54.38 -19.19
N PRO A 1081 -21.08 54.26 -18.79
CA PRO A 1081 -20.06 53.57 -19.59
C PRO A 1081 -20.08 52.04 -19.47
N GLY A 1082 -20.89 51.47 -18.59
CA GLY A 1082 -20.90 50.04 -18.22
C GLY A 1082 -22.15 49.28 -18.66
N ASN A 1083 -22.75 49.63 -19.79
CA ASN A 1083 -24.00 48.98 -20.24
C ASN A 1083 -23.74 47.60 -20.85
N LEU A 1084 -24.55 46.62 -20.47
CA LEU A 1084 -24.45 45.23 -20.92
C LEU A 1084 -25.76 44.77 -21.58
N LEU A 1085 -25.66 44.21 -22.78
CA LEU A 1085 -26.75 43.51 -23.45
C LEU A 1085 -26.51 42.00 -23.37
N VAL A 1086 -27.50 41.25 -22.91
CA VAL A 1086 -27.47 39.78 -22.82
C VAL A 1086 -28.57 39.21 -23.70
N LEU A 1087 -28.21 38.27 -24.57
CA LEU A 1087 -29.07 37.69 -25.59
C LEU A 1087 -29.04 36.17 -25.51
N GLU A 1088 -30.17 35.55 -25.20
CA GLU A 1088 -30.34 34.10 -25.29
C GLU A 1088 -31.01 33.78 -26.64
N LEU A 1089 -30.25 33.26 -27.62
CA LEU A 1089 -30.70 33.06 -28.99
C LEU A 1089 -31.45 31.74 -29.18
N ASN A 1090 -32.74 31.82 -29.51
CA ASN A 1090 -33.60 30.70 -29.89
C ASN A 1090 -34.12 30.83 -31.34
N GLU A 1091 -33.23 31.23 -32.26
CA GLU A 1091 -33.40 31.46 -33.72
C GLU A 1091 -33.85 32.87 -34.17
N PHE A 1092 -34.76 33.59 -33.48
CA PHE A 1092 -35.30 34.88 -33.96
C PHE A 1092 -34.64 36.13 -33.37
N GLU A 1093 -34.11 36.06 -32.16
CA GLU A 1093 -33.41 37.18 -31.51
C GLU A 1093 -32.13 37.57 -32.28
N ALA A 1094 -31.59 36.65 -33.08
CA ALA A 1094 -30.42 36.87 -33.94
C ALA A 1094 -30.76 37.79 -35.13
N SER A 1095 -31.95 37.62 -35.73
CA SER A 1095 -32.38 38.47 -36.84
C SER A 1095 -32.80 39.85 -36.35
N ALA A 1096 -33.37 39.94 -35.14
CA ALA A 1096 -33.62 41.20 -34.45
C ALA A 1096 -32.32 41.95 -34.10
N LEU A 1097 -31.28 41.23 -33.64
CA LEU A 1097 -29.96 41.81 -33.40
C LEU A 1097 -29.35 42.39 -34.69
N ALA A 1098 -29.43 41.65 -35.79
CA ALA A 1098 -28.92 42.09 -37.10
C ALA A 1098 -29.69 43.30 -37.68
N ALA A 1099 -31.01 43.37 -37.43
CA ALA A 1099 -31.84 44.51 -37.85
C ALA A 1099 -31.74 45.75 -36.94
N THR A 1100 -31.03 45.65 -35.81
CA THR A 1100 -30.89 46.76 -34.85
C THR A 1100 -29.89 47.80 -35.37
N PRO A 1101 -30.25 49.09 -35.45
CA PRO A 1101 -29.32 50.13 -35.89
C PRO A 1101 -28.04 50.17 -35.06
N HIS A 1102 -26.87 50.29 -35.71
CA HIS A 1102 -25.57 50.28 -35.02
C HIS A 1102 -25.45 51.36 -33.94
N GLU A 1103 -26.14 52.50 -34.10
CA GLU A 1103 -26.18 53.58 -33.10
C GLU A 1103 -26.84 53.15 -31.79
N VAL A 1104 -27.76 52.18 -31.83
CA VAL A 1104 -28.41 51.60 -30.65
C VAL A 1104 -27.49 50.59 -29.99
N LEU A 1105 -26.84 49.72 -30.78
CA LEU A 1105 -25.87 48.73 -30.26
C LEU A 1105 -24.67 49.40 -29.59
N ARG A 1106 -24.18 50.52 -30.13
CA ARG A 1106 -23.05 51.27 -29.57
C ARG A 1106 -23.33 51.93 -28.23
N ARG A 1107 -24.58 51.94 -27.76
CA ARG A 1107 -24.93 52.35 -26.39
C ARG A 1107 -24.53 51.28 -25.36
N PHE A 1108 -24.23 50.06 -25.79
CA PHE A 1108 -23.69 49.00 -24.94
C PHE A 1108 -22.16 48.97 -25.01
N GLN A 1109 -21.53 48.74 -23.87
CA GLN A 1109 -20.08 48.49 -23.81
C GLN A 1109 -19.78 47.01 -23.99
N TRP A 1110 -20.71 46.15 -23.59
CA TRP A 1110 -20.62 44.70 -23.63
C TRP A 1110 -21.86 44.08 -24.25
N ILE A 1111 -21.67 43.07 -25.09
CA ILE A 1111 -22.75 42.25 -25.63
C ILE A 1111 -22.37 40.79 -25.40
N ALA A 1112 -23.20 40.07 -24.63
CA ALA A 1112 -23.07 38.64 -24.39
C ALA A 1112 -24.19 37.91 -25.13
N VAL A 1113 -23.83 36.94 -25.97
CA VAL A 1113 -24.76 36.19 -26.80
C VAL A 1113 -24.60 34.71 -26.51
N ARG A 1114 -25.64 34.09 -25.95
CA ARG A 1114 -25.70 32.65 -25.75
C ARG A 1114 -26.48 32.01 -26.87
N VAL A 1115 -25.89 31.03 -27.54
CA VAL A 1115 -26.53 30.24 -28.59
C VAL A 1115 -26.97 28.91 -27.99
N SER A 1116 -28.28 28.67 -27.92
CA SER A 1116 -28.85 27.39 -27.50
C SER A 1116 -28.56 26.30 -28.54
N ASN A 1117 -28.03 25.13 -28.16
CA ASN A 1117 -27.87 24.02 -29.11
C ASN A 1117 -29.21 23.35 -29.45
N CYS A 1118 -29.99 23.93 -30.35
CA CYS A 1118 -30.68 23.08 -31.32
C CYS A 1118 -29.60 22.55 -32.28
N HIS A 1119 -29.52 21.24 -32.51
CA HIS A 1119 -28.49 20.60 -33.35
C HIS A 1119 -28.68 20.90 -34.86
N THR A 1120 -28.94 22.14 -35.23
CA THR A 1120 -29.13 22.53 -36.63
C THR A 1120 -27.80 23.06 -37.19
N ARG A 1121 -27.38 22.48 -38.32
CA ARG A 1121 -26.25 22.98 -39.13
C ARG A 1121 -26.44 24.43 -39.62
N HIS A 1122 -27.57 25.08 -39.34
CA HIS A 1122 -27.83 26.48 -39.69
C HIS A 1122 -27.31 27.48 -38.65
N GLY A 1123 -27.18 27.11 -37.36
CA GLY A 1123 -26.63 28.00 -36.33
C GLY A 1123 -25.15 28.36 -36.55
N ILE A 1124 -24.37 27.41 -37.10
CA ILE A 1124 -22.94 27.60 -37.39
C ILE A 1124 -22.73 28.60 -38.56
N GLY A 1125 -23.71 28.72 -39.47
CA GLY A 1125 -23.67 29.72 -40.55
C GLY A 1125 -23.91 31.15 -40.07
N ASN A 1126 -24.78 31.33 -39.06
CA ASN A 1126 -25.14 32.64 -38.52
C ASN A 1126 -24.13 33.20 -37.51
N ALA A 1127 -23.33 32.36 -36.84
CA ALA A 1127 -22.29 32.84 -35.93
C ALA A 1127 -21.20 33.65 -36.67
N GLY A 1128 -20.85 33.24 -37.90
CA GLY A 1128 -19.88 33.94 -38.74
C GLY A 1128 -20.39 35.28 -39.28
N SER A 1129 -21.67 35.36 -39.68
CA SER A 1129 -22.28 36.64 -40.07
C SER A 1129 -22.43 37.57 -38.86
N MET A 1130 -22.84 37.05 -37.71
CA MET A 1130 -22.99 37.83 -36.48
C MET A 1130 -21.67 38.43 -35.97
N GLN A 1131 -20.56 37.69 -36.02
CA GLN A 1131 -19.24 38.25 -35.70
C GLN A 1131 -18.85 39.38 -36.65
N THR A 1132 -19.20 39.26 -37.93
CA THR A 1132 -18.93 40.28 -38.96
C THR A 1132 -19.78 41.54 -38.72
N ASP A 1133 -21.05 41.37 -38.34
CA ASP A 1133 -21.96 42.47 -38.00
C ASP A 1133 -21.54 43.18 -36.71
N MET A 1134 -21.12 42.44 -35.67
CA MET A 1134 -20.59 43.00 -34.42
C MET A 1134 -19.29 43.78 -34.63
N LEU A 1135 -18.38 43.28 -35.49
CA LEU A 1135 -17.17 44.01 -35.90
C LEU A 1135 -17.52 45.32 -36.62
N SER A 1136 -18.51 45.29 -37.52
CA SER A 1136 -19.00 46.48 -38.24
C SER A 1136 -19.69 47.50 -37.33
N ALA A 1137 -20.28 47.03 -36.22
CA ALA A 1137 -20.84 47.87 -35.16
C ALA A 1137 -19.75 48.47 -34.23
N GLY A 1138 -18.51 47.99 -34.29
CA GLY A 1138 -17.37 48.49 -33.50
C GLY A 1138 -17.01 47.63 -32.27
N PHE A 1139 -17.41 46.36 -32.25
CA PHE A 1139 -17.15 45.43 -31.17
C PHE A 1139 -16.14 44.35 -31.57
N HIS A 1140 -15.30 43.94 -30.64
CA HIS A 1140 -14.35 42.85 -30.82
C HIS A 1140 -14.77 41.65 -29.97
N HIS A 1141 -14.60 40.45 -30.52
CA HIS A 1141 -14.85 39.22 -29.78
C HIS A 1141 -13.80 39.05 -28.68
N VAL A 1142 -14.27 38.85 -27.44
CA VAL A 1142 -13.44 38.57 -26.28
C VAL A 1142 -13.40 37.06 -26.09
N PRO A 1143 -12.22 36.42 -26.19
CA PRO A 1143 -12.11 34.98 -26.01
C PRO A 1143 -12.61 34.59 -24.62
N THR A 1144 -13.69 33.82 -24.57
CA THR A 1144 -14.15 33.12 -23.38
C THR A 1144 -13.49 31.73 -23.36
N PRO A 1145 -13.14 31.18 -22.19
CA PRO A 1145 -12.54 29.85 -22.13
C PRO A 1145 -13.53 28.79 -22.67
N PRO A 1146 -13.06 27.79 -23.45
CA PRO A 1146 -13.93 26.72 -23.91
C PRO A 1146 -14.36 25.83 -22.73
N ASP A 1147 -15.67 25.71 -22.50
CA ASP A 1147 -16.24 24.86 -21.46
C ASP A 1147 -16.40 23.41 -21.95
N PHE A 1148 -16.06 22.43 -21.11
CA PHE A 1148 -16.29 21.00 -21.39
C PHE A 1148 -17.71 20.60 -20.96
N GLY A 1149 -18.53 20.23 -21.96
CA GLY A 1149 -19.58 19.22 -21.77
C GLY A 1149 -20.99 19.70 -21.40
N GLN A 1150 -21.52 20.77 -22.00
CA GLN A 1150 -22.95 20.89 -22.34
C GLN A 1150 -23.21 22.04 -23.34
N THR A 1151 -23.40 21.63 -24.58
CA THR A 1151 -24.30 22.14 -25.63
C THR A 1151 -24.82 23.61 -25.63
N GLY A 1152 -23.94 24.61 -25.70
CA GLY A 1152 -24.27 25.96 -26.16
C GLY A 1152 -23.04 26.87 -26.26
N GLU A 1153 -22.81 27.53 -27.39
CA GLU A 1153 -21.69 28.48 -27.56
C GLU A 1153 -22.06 29.85 -26.97
N LEU A 1154 -21.27 30.35 -26.01
CA LEU A 1154 -21.40 31.70 -25.46
C LEU A 1154 -20.33 32.62 -26.07
N LEU A 1155 -20.78 33.64 -26.81
CA LEU A 1155 -19.94 34.64 -27.44
C LEU A 1155 -20.00 35.94 -26.64
N LEU A 1156 -18.83 36.49 -26.29
CA LEU A 1156 -18.72 37.76 -25.58
C LEU A 1156 -18.05 38.79 -26.48
N PHE A 1157 -18.61 39.99 -26.54
CA PHE A 1157 -18.10 41.09 -27.34
C PHE A 1157 -17.89 42.34 -26.49
N GLN A 1158 -16.77 43.03 -26.72
CA GLN A 1158 -16.42 44.29 -26.07
C GLN A 1158 -16.21 45.38 -27.11
N ARG A 1159 -16.72 46.58 -26.83
CA ARG A 1159 -16.49 47.75 -27.69
C ARG A 1159 -15.05 48.28 -27.51
N GLY A 1160 -14.27 48.30 -28.58
CA GLY A 1160 -12.86 48.74 -28.54
C GLY A 1160 -12.71 50.24 -28.22
N HIS A 1161 -11.72 50.60 -27.39
CA HIS A 1161 -11.26 51.99 -27.27
C HIS A 1161 -10.13 52.21 -28.29
N SER A 1162 -10.21 53.29 -29.04
CA SER A 1162 -9.12 53.73 -29.90
C SER A 1162 -7.90 54.07 -29.03
N ASP A 1163 -6.86 53.24 -29.15
CA ASP A 1163 -5.42 53.53 -29.05
C ASP A 1163 -4.59 52.64 -28.11
N THR A 1164 -3.55 52.08 -28.74
CA THR A 1164 -2.30 51.49 -28.22
C THR A 1164 -2.34 50.10 -27.60
N ALA A 1165 -1.84 49.15 -28.40
CA ALA A 1165 -1.31 47.87 -27.95
C ALA A 1165 0.08 48.05 -27.32
N SER A 1166 0.31 47.51 -26.13
CA SER A 1166 1.65 47.12 -25.70
C SER A 1166 1.62 45.94 -24.74
N SER A 1167 2.56 45.04 -24.98
CA SER A 1167 2.95 43.84 -24.23
C SER A 1167 3.14 44.05 -22.73
N ASP A 1168 2.45 43.27 -21.89
CA ASP A 1168 2.97 42.94 -20.55
C ASP A 1168 2.31 41.69 -19.96
N THR A 1169 2.85 40.52 -20.30
CA THR A 1169 2.44 39.22 -19.72
C THR A 1169 3.39 38.74 -18.60
N ARG A 1170 4.42 39.52 -18.26
CA ARG A 1170 5.44 39.14 -17.26
C ARG A 1170 5.25 39.75 -15.87
N SER A 1171 4.48 40.83 -15.71
CA SER A 1171 4.30 41.46 -14.38
C SER A 1171 3.23 40.78 -13.52
N SER A 1172 2.21 40.18 -14.12
CA SER A 1172 1.10 39.54 -13.41
C SER A 1172 1.49 38.26 -12.66
N ILE A 1173 2.55 37.58 -13.08
CA ILE A 1173 3.05 36.34 -12.45
C ILE A 1173 3.86 36.66 -11.17
N ASN A 1174 4.57 37.79 -11.14
CA ASN A 1174 5.37 38.18 -9.98
C ASN A 1174 4.54 38.70 -8.80
N CYS A 1175 3.36 39.28 -9.03
CA CYS A 1175 2.49 39.73 -7.95
C CYS A 1175 1.73 38.58 -7.25
N LEU A 1176 1.45 37.48 -7.96
CA LEU A 1176 0.77 36.31 -7.39
C LEU A 1176 1.72 35.38 -6.62
N ALA A 1177 2.99 35.32 -7.00
CA ALA A 1177 4.01 34.53 -6.30
C ALA A 1177 4.43 35.11 -4.93
N ASN A 1178 4.17 36.40 -4.67
CA ASN A 1178 4.53 37.05 -3.41
C ASN A 1178 3.39 37.07 -2.38
N GLY A 1179 2.19 36.59 -2.74
CA GLY A 1179 1.00 36.58 -1.87
C GLY A 1179 0.58 35.20 -1.35
N ILE A 1180 1.25 34.12 -1.77
CA ILE A 1180 1.12 32.74 -1.27
C ILE A 1180 2.36 32.44 -0.45
#